data_AF-A0A9D8FY37-F1
#
_entry.id   AF-A0A9D8FY37-F1
#
_cell.length_a   1.000
_cell.length_b   1.000
_cell.length_c   1.000
_cell.angle_alpha   90.00
_cell.angle_beta   90.00
_cell.angle_gamma   90.00
#
_symmetry.space_group_name_H-M   'P 1'
#
loop_
_entity.id
_entity.type
_entity.pdbx_description
1 polymer ?
#
loop_
_entity_poly.entity_id
_entity_poly.type
_entity_poly.pdbx_seq_one_letter_code
_entity_poly.pdbx_strand_id
1 'polypeptide(L)'
;MQLRGQLIAETPIFRGNARKTLFTRDGDGTQRLVSLAGEIAGTAQALMDAFIGQSRDGRNIGLVNQLWQRLYGEPLPAGLITRVECQLQKESYPRDHFFDLRMGLRLDEDRWAAEANANYKMETLYRNAIFDFALTVNDAAMQKEQTAARLYGVLQELREGRFWFGAGKSKGLGRVRLELQTPLPQPAAPPTIQSSANHLRLTITFNARNPVLVGWNWGKVDPETPSFAAIEGRLLVEAMRDLPEPIRNRLAMVIGGPILSPQDWKQRLAEYLPRTCAVWLRERSAAEAETWVLRAPALARLAKGKYPLSQKVIDLAQPLCDRSFPGEDAARAAFEQALGDKANQTKRILEVMERQRAASHQLNSAAWVEMANALGLEPALEARLAAALDDEAALTQVLAGAIKPVLPRLYLQVDQQITLIQSDAWVDAEITNREQHLKIKTLLQQGKISEPQWNDRNRAPEGVPAAAWRTFLDEHRRVRYQHIMHPGNLRKSITNDRNFIAFLQAHRERARVELAQPHHVDFRAGGPFNREVSRKYGKPYDTIFMRMLTWSPSSRQEGAWEIFVPGSTLKGAFRKRASQVLKTLWGESPKTTKVLEHLFGAQGHRGAVFFSDAYLVDPHKPERNWCSMDGVRMDPQTARPVETAKHDYLFPYGEELVFKFQVDIPDLRESDLEAFSVLAHLIQDFQRGDIPIGGEKTSGFGWVKGQIGEVNWLTATADGLTKKLFGDQTLAREGMWQRLTLTGDAAANGLRWLAPLTGAKPAATPPKAQAGYISHRAFGGYSGKLIVDAEVLSPLHIAESGEPSFKTKTADGVVNGWDFFAMAPAEAALRAETKLYALPSRSIKGLLRHIYTIASDAAAPSPDLSRLNPVDALFGWVGQGPNQAIMGRLTFDFGLFDKPELAWFKSPYPYTGWTFAGDKWQHQSGRAVPMHRVANWRLFLHAPLAPIVKRLDDFLPDTAQASYVRAILPGARARFAIRFWNLEEKELQRLIWCVALEPQLAHKLGKHRHIGFGSVRLHVLPESSLTRLGERYAGAAEQQWQQPITLADWLKPQVIAHYSELQTALNVKSL
;
A
#
# COMPACT_ATOMS: atom_id res chain seq x y z
N MET A 1 27.53 35.82 -5.41
CA MET A 1 27.79 34.37 -5.16
C MET A 1 26.71 33.50 -5.80
N GLN A 2 27.08 32.32 -6.35
CA GLN A 2 26.12 31.31 -6.83
C GLN A 2 26.27 30.02 -6.01
N LEU A 3 25.20 29.59 -5.34
CA LEU A 3 25.16 28.33 -4.60
C LEU A 3 24.49 27.27 -5.46
N ARG A 4 25.11 26.09 -5.61
CA ARG A 4 24.59 24.98 -6.39
C ARG A 4 24.44 23.72 -5.53
N GLY A 5 23.43 22.93 -5.84
CA GLY A 5 23.07 21.76 -5.07
C GLY A 5 21.92 20.97 -5.69
N GLN A 6 21.31 20.13 -4.88
CA GLN A 6 20.16 19.32 -5.21
C GLN A 6 19.07 19.52 -4.15
N LEU A 7 17.81 19.60 -4.59
CA LEU A 7 16.65 19.46 -3.72
C LEU A 7 16.06 18.06 -3.92
N ILE A 8 16.00 17.29 -2.83
CA ILE A 8 15.52 15.91 -2.83
C ILE A 8 14.13 15.87 -2.20
N ALA A 9 13.16 15.29 -2.91
CA ALA A 9 11.80 15.11 -2.42
C ALA A 9 11.70 13.96 -1.40
N GLU A 10 11.89 14.23 -0.11
CA GLU A 10 11.77 13.20 0.95
C GLU A 10 10.37 12.60 1.06
N THR A 11 9.36 13.32 0.55
CA THR A 11 7.98 12.86 0.41
C THR A 11 7.43 13.29 -0.95
N PRO A 12 6.38 12.64 -1.47
CA PRO A 12 5.76 13.05 -2.73
C PRO A 12 5.30 14.50 -2.75
N ILE A 13 5.47 15.17 -3.88
CA ILE A 13 5.16 16.60 -4.02
C ILE A 13 3.87 16.74 -4.82
N PHE A 14 2.89 17.41 -4.22
CA PHE A 14 1.65 17.80 -4.90
C PHE A 14 1.65 19.29 -5.23
N ARG A 15 1.25 19.65 -6.44
CA ARG A 15 1.14 21.06 -6.87
C ARG A 15 -0.05 21.79 -6.22
N GLY A 16 -1.22 21.17 -6.23
CA GLY A 16 -2.52 21.80 -5.97
C GLY A 16 -3.00 22.77 -7.08
N ASN A 17 -4.13 23.44 -6.86
CA ASN A 17 -4.72 24.45 -7.76
C ASN A 17 -4.03 25.83 -7.72
N ALA A 18 -2.87 25.92 -7.06
CA ALA A 18 -2.17 27.19 -6.91
C ALA A 18 -1.52 27.59 -8.24
N ARG A 19 -1.96 28.71 -8.83
CA ARG A 19 -1.34 29.38 -9.99
C ARG A 19 0.18 29.64 -9.85
N LYS A 20 0.79 29.41 -8.68
CA LYS A 20 2.12 29.88 -8.27
C LYS A 20 3.12 28.79 -7.90
N THR A 21 2.79 27.51 -8.09
CA THR A 21 3.69 26.39 -7.77
C THR A 21 4.35 25.84 -9.04
N LEU A 22 5.69 25.76 -8.95
CA LEU A 22 6.79 25.30 -9.81
C LEU A 22 6.59 24.48 -11.09
N PHE A 23 5.43 23.89 -11.32
CA PHE A 23 5.23 22.97 -12.43
C PHE A 23 4.57 23.69 -13.60
N THR A 24 5.31 24.56 -14.29
CA THR A 24 4.92 25.03 -15.63
C THR A 24 5.43 24.02 -16.65
N ARG A 25 4.51 23.28 -17.26
CA ARG A 25 4.83 22.25 -18.26
C ARG A 25 4.76 22.91 -19.64
N ASP A 26 5.78 23.68 -20.03
CA ASP A 26 5.84 24.38 -21.32
C ASP A 26 7.18 24.10 -22.03
N GLY A 27 7.15 23.79 -23.32
CA GLY A 27 8.35 23.66 -24.16
C GLY A 27 8.89 25.00 -24.70
N ASP A 28 8.09 26.09 -24.68
CA ASP A 28 8.47 27.39 -25.25
C ASP A 28 8.03 28.62 -24.41
N GLY A 29 7.27 28.42 -23.32
CA GLY A 29 6.81 29.48 -22.41
C GLY A 29 5.76 30.45 -22.99
N THR A 30 5.15 30.18 -24.15
CA THR A 30 4.24 31.13 -24.81
C THR A 30 2.77 31.02 -24.36
N GLN A 31 2.35 29.91 -23.76
CA GLN A 31 0.96 29.70 -23.30
C GLN A 31 0.84 29.16 -21.87
N ARG A 32 0.18 29.91 -20.98
CA ARG A 32 -0.12 29.50 -19.58
C ARG A 32 -1.23 28.43 -19.49
N LEU A 33 -0.96 27.23 -19.97
CA LEU A 33 -1.86 26.07 -19.86
C LEU A 33 -1.56 25.29 -18.56
N VAL A 34 -2.56 24.59 -18.02
CA VAL A 34 -2.43 23.83 -16.75
C VAL A 34 -2.54 22.34 -17.06
N SER A 35 -1.59 21.57 -16.53
CA SER A 35 -1.56 20.10 -16.34
C SER A 35 -1.97 19.22 -17.52
N LEU A 36 -0.98 18.65 -18.23
CA LEU A 36 -0.50 17.26 -18.05
C LEU A 36 0.48 16.90 -19.21
N ALA A 37 1.21 15.78 -19.08
CA ALA A 37 2.34 15.27 -19.92
C ALA A 37 3.34 16.31 -20.45
N GLY A 38 4.55 16.37 -19.87
CA GLY A 38 5.61 17.27 -20.35
C GLY A 38 6.68 17.59 -19.30
N GLU A 39 7.72 18.31 -19.73
CA GLU A 39 8.85 18.73 -18.90
C GLU A 39 8.40 19.59 -17.69
N ILE A 40 8.92 19.30 -16.51
CA ILE A 40 8.82 20.09 -15.29
C ILE A 40 10.00 21.06 -15.22
N ALA A 41 9.73 22.29 -15.62
CA ALA A 41 10.62 23.42 -15.45
C ALA A 41 9.87 24.61 -14.83
N GLY A 42 10.60 25.47 -14.13
CA GLY A 42 10.09 26.77 -13.69
C GLY A 42 10.80 27.90 -14.42
N THR A 43 10.04 28.88 -14.91
CA THR A 43 10.66 30.12 -15.37
C THR A 43 11.30 30.84 -14.18
N ALA A 44 12.44 31.49 -14.37
CA ALA A 44 13.16 32.19 -13.29
C ALA A 44 12.24 33.11 -12.48
N GLN A 45 11.27 33.78 -13.12
CA GLN A 45 10.30 34.63 -12.43
C GLN A 45 9.29 33.85 -11.58
N ALA A 46 8.70 32.76 -12.06
CA ALA A 46 7.74 31.96 -11.28
C ALA A 46 8.43 31.27 -10.09
N LEU A 47 9.69 30.86 -10.26
CA LEU A 47 10.55 30.32 -9.21
C LEU A 47 10.89 31.36 -8.16
N MET A 48 11.31 32.54 -8.60
CA MET A 48 11.52 33.68 -7.72
C MET A 48 10.24 34.00 -6.96
N ASP A 49 9.07 34.05 -7.60
CA ASP A 49 7.81 34.32 -6.92
C ASP A 49 7.46 33.27 -5.85
N ALA A 50 7.75 31.99 -6.12
CA ALA A 50 7.46 30.89 -5.20
C ALA A 50 8.43 30.82 -4.00
N PHE A 51 9.71 31.10 -4.22
CA PHE A 51 10.75 31.03 -3.18
C PHE A 51 10.92 32.37 -2.45
N ILE A 52 11.01 33.49 -3.18
CA ILE A 52 11.45 34.79 -2.66
C ILE A 52 10.57 35.99 -3.03
N GLY A 53 9.46 35.81 -3.74
CA GLY A 53 8.61 36.92 -4.18
C GLY A 53 7.49 37.29 -3.22
N GLN A 54 6.77 38.36 -3.54
CA GLN A 54 5.60 38.82 -2.79
C GLN A 54 4.50 39.28 -3.76
N SER A 55 3.25 38.90 -3.53
CA SER A 55 2.13 39.43 -4.33
C SER A 55 1.89 40.91 -4.06
N ARG A 56 1.30 41.61 -5.04
CA ARG A 56 0.99 43.06 -4.94
C ARG A 56 0.15 43.45 -3.72
N ASP A 57 -0.68 42.54 -3.22
CA ASP A 57 -1.52 42.70 -2.02
C ASP A 57 -0.83 42.23 -0.73
N GLY A 58 0.45 41.83 -0.79
CA GLY A 58 1.23 41.33 0.34
C GLY A 58 0.83 39.95 0.86
N ARG A 59 -0.29 39.37 0.38
CA ARG A 59 -0.90 38.16 0.97
C ARG A 59 -0.14 36.87 0.68
N ASN A 60 0.64 36.81 -0.40
CA ASN A 60 1.46 35.65 -0.73
C ASN A 60 2.92 36.07 -0.72
N ILE A 61 3.67 35.51 0.23
CA ILE A 61 5.12 35.64 0.33
C ILE A 61 5.78 34.31 -0.04
N GLY A 62 6.94 34.37 -0.69
CA GLY A 62 7.73 33.21 -1.09
C GLY A 62 8.15 32.37 0.11
N LEU A 63 8.39 31.07 -0.10
CA LEU A 63 8.64 30.12 0.99
C LEU A 63 9.92 30.40 1.78
N VAL A 64 10.98 30.88 1.12
CA VAL A 64 12.21 31.32 1.81
C VAL A 64 11.95 32.61 2.57
N ASN A 65 11.15 33.54 2.02
CA ASN A 65 10.76 34.75 2.75
C ASN A 65 9.93 34.40 4.00
N GLN A 66 9.02 33.43 3.90
CA GLN A 66 8.24 32.93 5.04
C GLN A 66 9.15 32.34 6.11
N LEU A 67 10.13 31.52 5.72
CA LEU A 67 11.07 30.91 6.66
C LEU A 67 12.00 31.96 7.29
N TRP A 68 12.50 32.92 6.51
CA TRP A 68 13.30 34.03 7.01
C TRP A 68 12.51 34.86 8.02
N GLN A 69 11.29 35.26 7.68
CA GLN A 69 10.42 36.03 8.56
C GLN A 69 10.06 35.25 9.83
N ARG A 70 9.81 33.94 9.71
CA ARG A 70 9.58 33.04 10.85
C ARG A 70 10.78 33.03 11.82
N LEU A 71 12.00 32.92 11.29
CA LEU A 71 13.19 32.78 12.12
C LEU A 71 13.67 34.10 12.70
N TYR A 72 13.53 35.21 11.97
CA TYR A 72 14.19 36.48 12.33
C TYR A 72 13.22 37.64 12.61
N GLY A 73 11.91 37.45 12.43
CA GLY A 73 10.90 38.49 12.69
C GLY A 73 10.86 39.64 11.67
N GLU A 74 11.73 39.62 10.67
CA GLU A 74 11.92 40.68 9.69
C GLU A 74 11.74 40.16 8.26
N PRO A 75 11.37 40.99 7.28
CA PRO A 75 11.34 40.57 5.88
C PRO A 75 12.75 40.25 5.34
N LEU A 76 12.83 39.33 4.38
CA LEU A 76 14.08 39.06 3.64
C LEU A 76 14.59 40.37 3.00
N PRO A 77 15.87 40.74 3.15
CA PRO A 77 16.41 41.95 2.54
C PRO A 77 16.20 41.96 1.01
N ALA A 78 15.67 43.08 0.51
CA ALA A 78 15.41 43.25 -0.92
C ALA A 78 16.71 43.07 -1.73
N GLY A 79 16.65 42.24 -2.77
CA GLY A 79 17.80 41.96 -3.65
C GLY A 79 18.89 41.09 -3.04
N LEU A 80 18.69 40.49 -1.85
CA LEU A 80 19.63 39.51 -1.28
C LEU A 80 19.72 38.27 -2.18
N ILE A 81 18.57 37.70 -2.53
CA ILE A 81 18.47 36.61 -3.49
C ILE A 81 17.93 37.20 -4.79
N THR A 82 18.71 37.09 -5.86
CA THR A 82 18.39 37.71 -7.16
C THR A 82 17.88 36.71 -8.18
N ARG A 83 18.09 35.42 -7.96
CA ARG A 83 17.61 34.34 -8.83
C ARG A 83 17.54 33.02 -8.08
N VAL A 84 16.51 32.22 -8.37
CA VAL A 84 16.36 30.84 -7.91
C VAL A 84 16.07 29.97 -9.13
N GLU A 85 16.79 28.87 -9.26
CA GLU A 85 16.59 27.86 -10.30
C GLU A 85 16.38 26.50 -9.65
N CYS A 86 15.41 25.77 -10.19
CA CYS A 86 15.03 24.45 -9.71
C CYS A 86 14.44 23.68 -10.89
N GLN A 87 15.17 22.69 -11.40
CA GLN A 87 14.74 21.88 -12.55
C GLN A 87 14.72 20.41 -12.14
N LEU A 88 13.64 19.70 -12.44
CA LEU A 88 13.58 18.25 -12.20
C LEU A 88 14.62 17.58 -13.11
N GLN A 89 15.51 16.79 -12.54
CA GLN A 89 16.51 16.06 -13.32
C GLN A 89 15.84 15.16 -14.35
N LYS A 90 16.41 15.06 -15.56
CA LYS A 90 15.87 14.24 -16.65
C LYS A 90 15.67 12.79 -16.21
N GLU A 91 16.58 12.33 -15.35
CA GLU A 91 16.58 11.01 -14.75
C GLU A 91 15.36 10.81 -13.86
N SER A 92 14.81 11.85 -13.22
CA SER A 92 13.63 11.74 -12.34
C SER A 92 12.28 11.77 -13.09
N TYR A 93 12.28 11.79 -14.43
CA TYR A 93 11.05 11.64 -15.20
C TYR A 93 10.76 10.18 -15.51
N PRO A 94 9.52 9.72 -15.28
CA PRO A 94 9.08 8.43 -15.80
C PRO A 94 9.02 8.49 -17.34
N ARG A 95 9.13 7.33 -18.00
CA ARG A 95 9.19 7.22 -19.49
C ARG A 95 8.06 7.92 -20.22
N ASP A 96 6.88 7.94 -19.61
CA ASP A 96 5.65 8.54 -20.12
C ASP A 96 5.40 9.96 -19.58
N HIS A 97 6.30 10.49 -18.74
CA HIS A 97 6.17 11.75 -18.03
C HIS A 97 4.91 11.85 -17.15
N PHE A 98 4.36 10.71 -16.69
CA PHE A 98 3.23 10.62 -15.75
C PHE A 98 3.66 10.09 -14.37
N PHE A 99 3.34 10.85 -13.33
CA PHE A 99 3.71 10.56 -11.94
C PHE A 99 2.63 9.75 -11.21
N ASP A 100 2.70 9.66 -9.87
CA ASP A 100 1.81 8.82 -9.06
C ASP A 100 0.40 9.42 -8.91
N LEU A 101 -0.61 8.57 -8.69
CA LEU A 101 -1.96 8.97 -8.27
C LEU A 101 -2.18 8.62 -6.80
N ARG A 102 -2.28 9.64 -5.96
CA ARG A 102 -2.81 9.50 -4.61
C ARG A 102 -4.32 9.66 -4.62
N MET A 103 -5.01 8.70 -4.01
CA MET A 103 -6.44 8.81 -3.77
C MET A 103 -6.75 8.76 -2.28
N GLY A 104 -7.85 9.38 -1.91
CA GLY A 104 -8.42 9.20 -0.59
C GLY A 104 -9.92 9.32 -0.58
N LEU A 105 -10.52 8.68 0.40
CA LEU A 105 -11.96 8.64 0.61
C LEU A 105 -12.34 9.71 1.62
N ARG A 106 -13.38 10.47 1.31
CA ARG A 106 -14.06 11.26 2.33
C ARG A 106 -15.03 10.36 3.06
N LEU A 107 -14.96 10.38 4.40
CA LEU A 107 -15.89 9.66 5.24
C LEU A 107 -16.92 10.64 5.78
N ASP A 108 -18.17 10.22 5.73
CA ASP A 108 -19.27 10.84 6.44
C ASP A 108 -19.09 10.64 7.94
N GLU A 109 -19.25 11.70 8.73
CA GLU A 109 -18.98 11.64 10.16
C GLU A 109 -20.05 10.88 10.95
N ASP A 110 -21.31 10.89 10.48
CA ASP A 110 -22.42 10.18 11.11
C ASP A 110 -22.37 8.69 10.82
N ARG A 111 -22.17 8.35 9.55
CA ARG A 111 -22.21 6.96 9.07
C ARG A 111 -20.89 6.25 9.30
N TRP A 112 -19.80 7.01 9.40
CA TRP A 112 -18.44 6.51 9.33
C TRP A 112 -18.20 5.62 8.08
N ALA A 113 -18.85 5.98 6.98
CA ALA A 113 -18.78 5.29 5.70
C ALA A 113 -18.35 6.26 4.60
N ALA A 114 -17.92 5.72 3.45
CA ALA A 114 -17.51 6.54 2.32
C ALA A 114 -18.68 7.42 1.83
N GLU A 115 -18.36 8.66 1.50
CA GLU A 115 -19.26 9.62 0.87
C GLU A 115 -19.14 9.51 -0.65
N ALA A 116 -20.24 9.20 -1.32
CA ALA A 116 -20.29 9.05 -2.77
C ALA A 116 -19.85 10.34 -3.47
N ASN A 117 -19.06 10.21 -4.54
CA ASN A 117 -18.53 11.31 -5.35
C ASN A 117 -17.66 12.33 -4.60
N ALA A 118 -17.23 12.03 -3.37
CA ALA A 118 -16.39 12.91 -2.57
C ALA A 118 -14.93 12.43 -2.41
N ASN A 119 -14.55 11.43 -3.21
CA ASN A 119 -13.17 10.94 -3.28
C ASN A 119 -12.27 12.01 -3.90
N TYR A 120 -11.08 12.18 -3.35
CA TYR A 120 -10.08 13.08 -3.92
C TYR A 120 -8.99 12.29 -4.61
N LYS A 121 -8.47 12.86 -5.69
CA LYS A 121 -7.43 12.30 -6.56
C LYS A 121 -6.34 13.38 -6.72
N MET A 122 -5.09 13.02 -6.51
CA MET A 122 -3.94 13.93 -6.55
C MET A 122 -2.82 13.28 -7.39
N GLU A 123 -2.46 13.91 -8.50
CA GLU A 123 -1.21 13.56 -9.21
C GLU A 123 -0.03 14.11 -8.42
N THR A 124 0.89 13.25 -7.98
CA THR A 124 2.04 13.64 -7.15
C THR A 124 3.35 13.17 -7.74
N LEU A 125 4.37 14.04 -7.72
CA LEU A 125 5.74 13.61 -8.01
C LEU A 125 6.19 12.55 -7.02
N TYR A 126 6.99 11.61 -7.50
CA TYR A 126 7.49 10.53 -6.67
C TYR A 126 8.37 11.04 -5.53
N ARG A 127 8.38 10.26 -4.45
CA ARG A 127 9.41 10.36 -3.42
C ARG A 127 10.78 10.09 -4.05
N ASN A 128 11.81 10.74 -3.52
CA ASN A 128 13.20 10.74 -3.97
C ASN A 128 13.44 11.33 -5.36
N ALA A 129 12.44 11.99 -5.96
CA ALA A 129 12.68 12.81 -7.15
C ALA A 129 13.70 13.92 -6.81
N ILE A 130 14.65 14.14 -7.72
CA ILE A 130 15.79 15.05 -7.52
C ILE A 130 15.64 16.26 -8.45
N PHE A 131 15.80 17.44 -7.87
CA PHE A 131 15.86 18.69 -8.62
C PHE A 131 17.25 19.29 -8.55
N ASP A 132 17.80 19.71 -9.69
CA ASP A 132 18.96 20.59 -9.71
C ASP A 132 18.58 21.94 -9.12
N PHE A 133 19.35 22.42 -8.16
CA PHE A 133 19.06 23.64 -7.43
C PHE A 133 20.20 24.65 -7.56
N ALA A 134 19.87 25.89 -7.94
CA ALA A 134 20.80 27.00 -7.90
C ALA A 134 20.18 28.25 -7.26
N LEU A 135 20.95 28.90 -6.40
CA LEU A 135 20.58 30.13 -5.70
C LEU A 135 21.63 31.22 -5.95
N THR A 136 21.23 32.31 -6.60
CA THR A 136 22.12 33.46 -6.82
C THR A 136 21.89 34.50 -5.73
N VAL A 137 22.97 34.81 -5.01
CA VAL A 137 22.99 35.70 -3.86
C VAL A 137 23.84 36.93 -4.18
N ASN A 138 23.36 38.11 -3.79
CA ASN A 138 24.07 39.38 -3.95
C ASN A 138 25.17 39.54 -2.87
N ASP A 139 26.42 39.63 -3.30
CA ASP A 139 27.58 39.72 -2.41
C ASP A 139 27.58 41.00 -1.57
N ALA A 140 27.12 42.13 -2.13
CA ALA A 140 27.03 43.39 -1.39
C ALA A 140 25.95 43.33 -0.30
N ALA A 141 24.86 42.60 -0.52
CA ALA A 141 23.83 42.37 0.50
C ALA A 141 24.32 41.43 1.61
N MET A 142 25.19 40.48 1.30
CA MET A 142 25.77 39.54 2.26
C MET A 142 26.75 40.20 3.25
N GLN A 143 27.38 41.31 2.85
CA GLN A 143 28.28 42.08 3.72
C GLN A 143 27.55 42.93 4.78
N LYS A 144 26.22 43.09 4.66
CA LYS A 144 25.42 43.72 5.72
C LYS A 144 25.40 42.84 6.96
N GLU A 145 25.52 43.45 8.12
CA GLU A 145 25.71 42.77 9.40
C GLU A 145 24.73 41.60 9.61
N GLN A 146 25.25 40.44 10.02
CA GLN A 146 24.54 39.16 10.22
C GLN A 146 23.79 38.54 9.03
N THR A 147 23.71 39.19 7.86
CA THR A 147 22.92 38.69 6.72
C THR A 147 23.41 37.33 6.23
N ALA A 148 24.73 37.15 6.14
CA ALA A 148 25.35 35.88 5.77
C ALA A 148 25.05 34.76 6.77
N ALA A 149 25.15 35.04 8.08
CA ALA A 149 24.84 34.09 9.14
C ALA A 149 23.35 33.70 9.13
N ARG A 150 22.46 34.66 8.88
CA ARG A 150 21.01 34.44 8.78
C ARG A 150 20.65 33.58 7.57
N LEU A 151 21.27 33.82 6.41
CA LEU A 151 21.08 32.98 5.22
C LEU A 151 21.59 31.55 5.46
N TYR A 152 22.73 31.39 6.14
CA TYR A 152 23.23 30.08 6.58
C TYR A 152 22.19 29.35 7.43
N GLY A 153 21.58 30.01 8.42
CA GLY A 153 20.54 29.43 9.26
C GLY A 153 19.31 28.95 8.46
N VAL A 154 18.86 29.74 7.48
CA VAL A 154 17.76 29.34 6.58
C VAL A 154 18.13 28.11 5.76
N LEU A 155 19.31 28.10 5.14
CA LEU A 155 19.76 26.97 4.32
C LEU A 155 19.99 25.71 5.16
N GLN A 156 20.37 25.85 6.44
CA GLN A 156 20.42 24.72 7.37
C GLN A 156 19.04 24.11 7.65
N GLU A 157 17.99 24.90 7.83
CA GLU A 157 16.62 24.35 7.95
C GLU A 157 16.20 23.54 6.72
N LEU A 158 16.62 23.97 5.52
CA LEU A 158 16.39 23.23 4.28
C LEU A 158 17.21 21.92 4.24
N ARG A 159 18.46 21.93 4.71
CA ARG A 159 19.32 20.74 4.79
C ARG A 159 18.81 19.71 5.80
N GLU A 160 18.15 20.17 6.86
CA GLU A 160 17.56 19.32 7.89
C GLU A 160 16.14 18.83 7.56
N GLY A 161 15.66 19.13 6.34
CA GLY A 161 14.34 18.72 5.86
C GLY A 161 13.18 19.38 6.62
N ARG A 162 13.39 20.54 7.24
CA ARG A 162 12.33 21.36 7.90
C ARG A 162 11.68 22.36 6.93
N PHE A 163 11.90 22.18 5.63
CA PHE A 163 11.31 22.98 4.56
C PHE A 163 10.26 22.19 3.77
N TRP A 164 9.10 22.81 3.57
CA TRP A 164 7.95 22.16 2.93
C TRP A 164 7.52 22.92 1.68
N PHE A 165 7.53 22.22 0.56
CA PHE A 165 7.30 22.68 -0.79
C PHE A 165 5.98 22.13 -1.38
N GLY A 166 5.25 22.91 -2.18
CA GLY A 166 3.98 22.47 -2.79
C GLY A 166 2.73 22.55 -1.89
N ALA A 167 1.66 21.87 -2.29
CA ALA A 167 0.37 21.78 -1.60
C ALA A 167 0.24 20.48 -0.79
N GLY A 168 -0.75 20.43 0.11
CA GLY A 168 -0.98 19.23 0.91
C GLY A 168 0.07 18.96 2.00
N LYS A 169 0.82 19.98 2.43
CA LYS A 169 1.92 19.88 3.41
C LYS A 169 1.55 19.12 4.70
N SER A 170 0.34 19.33 5.21
CA SER A 170 -0.15 18.61 6.41
C SER A 170 -0.70 17.21 6.14
N LYS A 171 -0.57 16.69 4.91
CA LYS A 171 -1.13 15.39 4.45
C LYS A 171 -0.02 14.42 3.99
N GLY A 172 1.21 14.59 4.47
CA GLY A 172 2.35 13.74 4.11
C GLY A 172 3.03 14.10 2.80
N LEU A 173 2.85 15.34 2.32
CA LEU A 173 3.34 15.76 1.01
C LEU A 173 4.29 16.95 1.12
N GLY A 174 5.26 17.03 0.22
CA GLY A 174 6.00 18.26 -0.02
C GLY A 174 7.24 18.50 0.85
N ARG A 175 7.61 17.60 1.75
CA ARG A 175 8.89 17.72 2.47
C ARG A 175 10.06 17.54 1.50
N VAL A 176 11.01 18.47 1.54
CA VAL A 176 12.22 18.43 0.71
C VAL A 176 13.47 18.66 1.56
N ARG A 177 14.59 18.10 1.12
CA ARG A 177 15.91 18.26 1.72
C ARG A 177 16.89 18.87 0.73
N LEU A 178 17.70 19.82 1.18
CA LEU A 178 18.75 20.44 0.38
C LEU A 178 20.08 19.72 0.58
N GLU A 179 20.78 19.40 -0.50
CA GLU A 179 22.17 18.98 -0.52
C GLU A 179 22.98 19.98 -1.35
N LEU A 180 23.91 20.70 -0.75
CA LEU A 180 24.77 21.65 -1.47
C LEU A 180 26.03 20.95 -1.96
N GLN A 181 26.47 21.26 -3.18
CA GLN A 181 27.74 20.76 -3.74
C GLN A 181 28.94 21.30 -2.95
N THR A 182 28.83 22.54 -2.48
CA THR A 182 29.84 23.16 -1.63
C THR A 182 29.17 23.55 -0.31
N PRO A 183 29.64 23.04 0.84
CA PRO A 183 29.10 23.44 2.12
C PRO A 183 29.36 24.93 2.35
N LEU A 184 28.37 25.62 2.92
CA LEU A 184 28.54 27.03 3.28
C LEU A 184 29.54 27.15 4.44
N PRO A 185 30.40 28.17 4.43
CA PRO A 185 31.25 28.46 5.57
C PRO A 185 30.37 28.74 6.79
N GLN A 186 30.66 28.05 7.90
CA GLN A 186 29.94 28.25 9.15
C GLN A 186 30.23 29.66 9.68
N PRO A 187 29.21 30.44 10.08
CA PRO A 187 29.45 31.78 10.61
C PRO A 187 30.18 31.71 11.96
N ALA A 188 31.02 32.71 12.25
CA ALA A 188 31.79 32.79 13.49
C ALA A 188 30.90 32.81 14.75
N ALA A 189 29.71 33.39 14.64
CA ALA A 189 28.66 33.33 15.65
C ALA A 189 27.33 32.90 14.99
N PRO A 190 26.54 32.04 15.66
CA PRO A 190 25.21 31.67 15.17
C PRO A 190 24.28 32.91 15.14
N PRO A 191 23.39 33.01 14.14
CA PRO A 191 22.46 34.14 14.06
C PRO A 191 21.46 34.11 15.22
N THR A 192 21.07 35.29 15.70
CA THR A 192 19.99 35.41 16.67
C THR A 192 18.65 35.17 15.97
N ILE A 193 17.87 34.23 16.50
CA ILE A 193 16.51 33.94 16.05
C ILE A 193 15.46 34.55 16.99
N GLN A 194 14.25 34.74 16.47
CA GLN A 194 13.11 35.26 17.21
C GLN A 194 12.76 34.32 18.37
N SER A 195 12.51 34.88 19.55
CA SER A 195 12.28 34.12 20.80
C SER A 195 11.09 33.15 20.73
N SER A 196 10.09 33.44 19.88
CA SER A 196 8.92 32.57 19.67
C SER A 196 9.16 31.45 18.66
N ALA A 197 10.26 31.46 17.91
CA ALA A 197 10.55 30.42 16.95
C ALA A 197 10.85 29.11 17.69
N ASN A 198 10.14 28.04 17.32
CA ASN A 198 10.35 26.72 17.88
C ASN A 198 9.85 25.64 16.92
N HIS A 199 10.20 24.39 17.19
CA HIS A 199 9.78 23.25 16.39
C HIS A 199 9.73 21.99 17.26
N LEU A 200 8.56 21.35 17.32
CA LEU A 200 8.37 20.05 17.94
C LEU A 200 8.25 18.98 16.85
N ARG A 201 9.07 17.94 16.92
CA ARG A 201 8.96 16.73 16.11
C ARG A 201 8.75 15.52 17.01
N LEU A 202 7.77 14.72 16.66
CA LEU A 202 7.51 13.42 17.26
C LEU A 202 7.81 12.34 16.24
N THR A 203 8.65 11.38 16.59
CA THR A 203 8.88 10.17 15.78
C THR A 203 8.05 9.05 16.38
N ILE A 204 7.09 8.54 15.60
CA ILE A 204 6.12 7.55 16.07
C ILE A 204 6.23 6.28 15.22
N THR A 205 6.19 5.13 15.87
CA THR A 205 6.15 3.82 15.24
C THR A 205 4.90 3.04 15.62
N PHE A 206 4.50 2.08 14.79
CA PHE A 206 3.54 1.03 15.14
C PHE A 206 3.87 -0.23 14.33
N ASN A 207 3.53 -1.41 14.84
CA ASN A 207 3.73 -2.67 14.10
C ASN A 207 2.41 -3.27 13.61
N ALA A 208 2.50 -4.32 12.79
CA ALA A 208 1.35 -5.05 12.25
C ALA A 208 0.96 -6.28 13.08
N ARG A 209 1.29 -6.32 14.39
CA ARG A 209 0.87 -7.42 15.30
C ARG A 209 -0.65 -7.53 15.40
N ASN A 210 -1.36 -6.42 15.21
CA ASN A 210 -2.76 -6.45 14.81
C ASN A 210 -2.81 -6.13 13.31
N PRO A 211 -3.46 -6.95 12.46
CA PRO A 211 -3.48 -6.72 11.02
C PRO A 211 -3.83 -5.29 10.64
N VAL A 212 -3.07 -4.71 9.72
CA VAL A 212 -3.37 -3.39 9.17
C VAL A 212 -3.78 -3.56 7.73
N LEU A 213 -4.87 -2.91 7.32
CA LEU A 213 -5.31 -2.94 5.93
C LEU A 213 -5.58 -1.52 5.46
N VAL A 214 -4.59 -0.92 4.82
CA VAL A 214 -4.81 0.27 4.01
C VAL A 214 -4.98 -0.23 2.59
N GLY A 215 -6.24 -0.43 2.16
CA GLY A 215 -6.52 -1.05 0.88
C GLY A 215 -5.93 -0.26 -0.28
N TRP A 216 -5.23 -0.95 -1.17
CA TRP A 216 -4.85 -0.41 -2.47
C TRP A 216 -6.12 0.06 -3.19
N ASN A 217 -6.08 1.25 -3.78
CA ASN A 217 -7.27 1.92 -4.32
C ASN A 217 -7.78 1.32 -5.66
N TRP A 218 -7.40 0.09 -5.99
CA TRP A 218 -7.64 -0.57 -7.28
C TRP A 218 -8.27 -1.94 -7.05
N GLY A 219 -9.13 -2.40 -7.95
CA GLY A 219 -9.60 -3.78 -7.95
C GLY A 219 -10.93 -4.08 -7.24
N LYS A 220 -11.87 -3.13 -7.10
CA LYS A 220 -13.27 -3.58 -6.94
C LYS A 220 -13.78 -4.05 -8.30
N VAL A 221 -13.72 -5.36 -8.50
CA VAL A 221 -14.41 -6.05 -9.58
C VAL A 221 -15.90 -5.88 -9.35
N ASP A 222 -16.58 -5.22 -10.27
CA ASP A 222 -18.03 -5.34 -10.38
C ASP A 222 -18.31 -6.58 -11.23
N PRO A 223 -18.82 -7.68 -10.63
CA PRO A 223 -19.09 -8.92 -11.37
C PRO A 223 -20.11 -8.73 -12.50
N GLU A 224 -20.90 -7.66 -12.46
CA GLU A 224 -21.97 -7.39 -13.43
C GLU A 224 -21.53 -6.51 -14.60
N THR A 225 -20.29 -5.99 -14.59
CA THR A 225 -19.77 -5.15 -15.69
C THR A 225 -18.94 -5.98 -16.67
N PRO A 226 -19.40 -6.22 -17.92
CA PRO A 226 -18.59 -6.91 -18.92
C PRO A 226 -17.42 -6.03 -19.36
N SER A 227 -16.19 -6.51 -19.21
CA SER A 227 -15.00 -5.80 -19.70
C SER A 227 -14.58 -6.37 -21.06
N PHE A 228 -14.69 -5.53 -22.08
CA PHE A 228 -14.12 -5.76 -23.40
C PHE A 228 -13.13 -4.65 -23.70
N ALA A 229 -11.91 -4.76 -23.17
CA ALA A 229 -10.80 -3.91 -23.58
C ALA A 229 -9.89 -4.67 -24.57
N ALA A 230 -9.51 -4.02 -25.68
CA ALA A 230 -8.46 -4.53 -26.55
C ALA A 230 -7.12 -4.55 -25.79
N ILE A 231 -6.41 -5.68 -25.83
CA ILE A 231 -5.18 -5.90 -25.05
C ILE A 231 -3.98 -5.68 -25.95
N GLU A 232 -3.01 -4.87 -25.51
CA GLU A 232 -1.71 -4.73 -26.18
C GLU A 232 -0.70 -5.74 -25.63
N GLY A 233 -0.01 -6.46 -26.52
CA GLY A 233 1.01 -7.44 -26.16
C GLY A 233 2.18 -6.85 -25.38
N ARG A 234 2.45 -5.55 -25.56
CA ARG A 234 3.51 -4.83 -24.84
C ARG A 234 3.30 -4.89 -23.33
N LEU A 235 2.06 -4.76 -22.87
CA LEU A 235 1.69 -4.84 -21.45
C LEU A 235 2.03 -6.21 -20.86
N LEU A 236 1.83 -7.28 -21.64
CA LEU A 236 2.16 -8.63 -21.22
C LEU A 236 3.66 -8.84 -21.09
N VAL A 237 4.46 -8.26 -22.00
CA VAL A 237 5.93 -8.34 -21.94
C VAL A 237 6.48 -7.54 -20.76
N GLU A 238 5.96 -6.32 -20.54
CA GLU A 238 6.37 -5.46 -19.41
C GLU A 238 6.05 -6.10 -18.05
N ALA A 239 5.01 -6.92 -17.98
CA ALA A 239 4.67 -7.68 -16.78
C ALA A 239 5.73 -8.72 -16.37
N MET A 240 6.51 -9.25 -17.32
CA MET A 240 7.51 -10.31 -17.11
C MET A 240 8.79 -9.80 -16.44
N ARG A 241 8.68 -9.18 -15.26
CA ARG A 241 9.78 -8.51 -14.55
C ARG A 241 10.99 -9.39 -14.25
N ASP A 242 10.79 -10.69 -14.16
CA ASP A 242 11.86 -11.66 -13.97
C ASP A 242 12.86 -11.63 -15.14
N LEU A 243 12.44 -11.30 -16.36
CA LEU A 243 13.33 -11.23 -17.52
C LEU A 243 14.24 -10.00 -17.48
N PRO A 244 15.53 -10.09 -17.85
CA PRO A 244 16.39 -8.92 -18.03
C PRO A 244 15.75 -7.86 -18.94
N GLU A 245 15.86 -6.58 -18.55
CA GLU A 245 15.21 -5.46 -19.27
C GLU A 245 15.52 -5.43 -20.79
N PRO A 246 16.76 -5.68 -21.26
CA PRO A 246 17.05 -5.69 -22.70
C PRO A 246 16.27 -6.77 -23.47
N ILE A 247 16.03 -7.93 -22.84
CA ILE A 247 15.26 -9.03 -23.43
C ILE A 247 13.79 -8.62 -23.54
N ARG A 248 13.23 -8.01 -22.50
CA ARG A 248 11.85 -7.48 -22.51
C ARG A 248 11.66 -6.43 -23.60
N ASN A 249 12.57 -5.47 -23.72
CA ASN A 249 12.46 -4.40 -24.72
C ASN A 249 12.44 -4.97 -26.16
N ARG A 250 13.23 -6.02 -26.44
CA ARG A 250 13.23 -6.70 -27.74
C ARG A 250 11.95 -7.49 -28.01
N LEU A 251 11.46 -8.21 -27.01
CA LEU A 251 10.17 -8.90 -27.11
C LEU A 251 9.04 -7.90 -27.37
N ALA A 252 9.02 -6.76 -26.68
CA ALA A 252 8.01 -5.72 -26.88
C ALA A 252 8.02 -5.17 -28.32
N MET A 253 9.17 -5.11 -29.00
CA MET A 253 9.23 -4.70 -30.41
C MET A 253 8.61 -5.73 -31.37
N VAL A 254 8.68 -7.02 -31.03
CA VAL A 254 8.31 -8.12 -31.95
C VAL A 254 6.88 -8.63 -31.68
N ILE A 255 6.50 -8.73 -30.40
CA ILE A 255 5.20 -9.27 -29.96
C ILE A 255 4.37 -8.24 -29.17
N GLY A 256 4.72 -6.96 -29.22
CA GLY A 256 4.05 -5.92 -28.44
C GLY A 256 2.72 -5.40 -29.00
N GLY A 257 2.34 -5.79 -30.22
CA GLY A 257 1.13 -5.29 -30.89
C GLY A 257 -0.20 -5.79 -30.29
N PRO A 258 -1.35 -5.38 -30.85
CA PRO A 258 -2.68 -5.78 -30.38
C PRO A 258 -2.87 -7.30 -30.38
N ILE A 259 -3.49 -7.81 -29.33
CA ILE A 259 -3.78 -9.24 -29.16
C ILE A 259 -5.18 -9.53 -29.68
N LEU A 260 -5.24 -10.33 -30.74
CA LEU A 260 -6.49 -10.88 -31.27
C LEU A 260 -6.86 -12.21 -30.60
N SER A 261 -5.84 -13.00 -30.22
CA SER A 261 -5.97 -14.31 -29.57
C SER A 261 -4.87 -14.48 -28.52
N PRO A 262 -5.20 -14.74 -27.25
CA PRO A 262 -4.22 -15.05 -26.21
C PRO A 262 -3.34 -16.25 -26.54
N GLN A 263 -3.87 -17.26 -27.24
CA GLN A 263 -3.13 -18.48 -27.57
C GLN A 263 -2.08 -18.21 -28.65
N ASP A 264 -2.44 -17.46 -29.69
CA ASP A 264 -1.52 -17.08 -30.76
C ASP A 264 -0.37 -16.24 -30.21
N TRP A 265 -0.67 -15.35 -29.25
CA TRP A 265 0.35 -14.54 -28.59
C TRP A 265 1.31 -15.40 -27.76
N LYS A 266 0.81 -16.36 -26.98
CA LYS A 266 1.64 -17.31 -26.22
C LYS A 266 2.54 -18.15 -27.13
N GLN A 267 2.03 -18.58 -28.28
CA GLN A 267 2.82 -19.30 -29.27
C GLN A 267 3.98 -18.42 -29.78
N ARG A 268 3.70 -17.17 -30.16
CA ARG A 268 4.74 -16.21 -30.56
C ARG A 268 5.76 -15.98 -29.44
N LEU A 269 5.34 -15.86 -28.19
CA LEU A 269 6.27 -15.77 -27.06
C LEU A 269 7.24 -16.96 -27.02
N ALA A 270 6.73 -18.18 -27.14
CA ALA A 270 7.56 -19.38 -27.15
C ALA A 270 8.54 -19.45 -28.33
N GLU A 271 8.15 -18.89 -29.48
CA GLU A 271 9.00 -18.81 -30.67
C GLU A 271 10.10 -17.75 -30.53
N TYR A 272 9.77 -16.55 -30.05
CA TYR A 272 10.69 -15.41 -30.04
C TYR A 272 11.55 -15.28 -28.77
N LEU A 273 11.11 -15.81 -27.63
CA LEU A 273 11.85 -15.70 -26.37
C LEU A 273 13.24 -16.36 -26.44
N PRO A 274 13.39 -17.62 -26.89
CA PRO A 274 14.71 -18.27 -26.97
C PRO A 274 15.69 -17.52 -27.89
N ARG A 275 15.20 -17.06 -29.04
CA ARG A 275 16.01 -16.29 -29.99
C ARG A 275 16.45 -14.97 -29.39
N THR A 276 15.55 -14.26 -28.72
CA THR A 276 15.86 -12.98 -28.09
C THR A 276 16.93 -13.13 -27.00
N CYS A 277 16.85 -14.20 -26.20
CA CYS A 277 17.87 -14.56 -25.21
C CYS A 277 19.23 -14.86 -25.87
N ALA A 278 19.23 -15.61 -26.99
CA ALA A 278 20.44 -15.94 -27.74
C ALA A 278 21.16 -14.68 -28.25
N VAL A 279 20.42 -13.77 -28.90
CA VAL A 279 20.99 -12.52 -29.43
C VAL A 279 21.54 -11.64 -28.30
N TRP A 280 20.82 -11.53 -27.19
CA TRP A 280 21.28 -10.72 -26.05
C TRP A 280 22.57 -11.28 -25.40
N LEU A 281 22.64 -12.60 -25.20
CA LEU A 281 23.85 -13.25 -24.67
C LEU A 281 25.03 -13.05 -25.61
N ARG A 282 24.84 -13.24 -26.92
CA ARG A 282 25.89 -13.09 -27.92
C ARG A 282 26.45 -11.67 -27.95
N GLU A 283 25.60 -10.65 -27.89
CA GLU A 283 26.03 -9.24 -27.82
C GLU A 283 26.84 -8.93 -26.55
N ARG A 284 26.42 -9.43 -25.39
CA ARG A 284 27.14 -9.24 -24.13
C ARG A 284 28.46 -10.00 -24.08
N SER A 285 28.60 -11.00 -24.95
CA SER A 285 29.75 -11.89 -25.05
C SER A 285 30.67 -11.53 -26.22
N ALA A 286 30.35 -10.48 -26.97
CA ALA A 286 31.20 -10.01 -28.06
C ALA A 286 32.43 -9.27 -27.52
N ALA A 287 33.61 -9.67 -27.98
CA ALA A 287 34.89 -9.03 -27.68
C ALA A 287 35.71 -8.87 -28.96
N GLU A 288 36.51 -7.81 -29.05
CA GLU A 288 37.51 -7.67 -30.11
C GLU A 288 38.76 -8.46 -29.72
N ALA A 289 39.11 -9.49 -30.50
CA ALA A 289 40.39 -10.18 -30.38
C ALA A 289 41.37 -9.60 -31.40
N GLU A 290 42.53 -9.13 -30.92
CA GLU A 290 43.62 -8.65 -31.76
C GLU A 290 44.64 -9.77 -31.95
N THR A 291 44.90 -10.16 -33.20
CA THR A 291 45.95 -11.11 -33.56
C THR A 291 47.07 -10.41 -34.33
N TRP A 292 48.29 -10.80 -34.04
CA TRP A 292 49.51 -10.27 -34.65
C TRP A 292 50.13 -11.33 -35.55
N VAL A 293 50.43 -10.98 -36.80
CA VAL A 293 51.02 -11.92 -37.78
C VAL A 293 52.23 -11.28 -38.46
N LEU A 294 53.38 -11.96 -38.45
CA LEU A 294 54.53 -11.57 -39.25
C LEU A 294 54.46 -12.26 -40.62
N ARG A 295 54.13 -11.52 -41.68
CA ARG A 295 54.11 -12.07 -43.05
C ARG A 295 55.53 -12.28 -43.57
N ALA A 296 55.79 -13.40 -44.26
CA ALA A 296 57.10 -13.69 -44.85
C ALA A 296 57.68 -12.54 -45.74
N PRO A 297 56.87 -11.82 -46.55
CA PRO A 297 57.36 -10.66 -47.31
C PRO A 297 57.81 -9.49 -46.43
N ALA A 298 57.18 -9.29 -45.25
CA ALA A 298 57.57 -8.24 -44.31
C ALA A 298 58.92 -8.56 -43.65
N LEU A 299 59.15 -9.83 -43.29
CA LEU A 299 60.46 -10.29 -42.81
C LEU A 299 61.55 -10.17 -43.90
N ALA A 300 61.24 -10.52 -45.15
CA ALA A 300 62.17 -10.38 -46.27
C ALA A 300 62.59 -8.93 -46.55
N ARG A 301 61.71 -7.95 -46.26
CA ARG A 301 62.05 -6.52 -46.32
C ARG A 301 63.04 -6.12 -45.22
N LEU A 302 62.96 -6.72 -44.02
CA LEU A 302 63.92 -6.44 -42.95
C LEU A 302 65.34 -6.94 -43.25
N ALA A 303 65.49 -7.88 -44.21
CA ALA A 303 66.78 -8.34 -44.72
C ALA A 303 67.45 -7.36 -45.71
N LYS A 304 66.72 -6.32 -46.19
CA LYS A 304 67.19 -5.38 -47.24
C LYS A 304 66.95 -3.93 -46.82
N GLY A 305 67.98 -3.07 -46.81
CA GLY A 305 67.82 -1.64 -46.53
C GLY A 305 69.04 -0.97 -45.88
N LYS A 306 68.86 0.26 -45.36
CA LYS A 306 69.93 1.08 -44.74
C LYS A 306 70.51 0.47 -43.46
N TYR A 307 69.75 -0.39 -42.77
CA TYR A 307 70.18 -1.15 -41.59
C TYR A 307 69.57 -2.57 -41.60
N PRO A 308 70.06 -3.51 -42.43
CA PRO A 308 69.44 -4.83 -42.56
C PRO A 308 69.61 -5.66 -41.27
N LEU A 309 68.63 -6.50 -40.95
CA LEU A 309 68.82 -7.56 -39.95
C LEU A 309 69.80 -8.61 -40.49
N SER A 310 70.61 -9.19 -39.62
CA SER A 310 71.57 -10.22 -40.04
C SER A 310 70.84 -11.48 -40.52
N GLN A 311 71.44 -12.20 -41.47
CA GLN A 311 70.84 -13.42 -42.04
C GLN A 311 70.50 -14.44 -40.95
N LYS A 312 71.35 -14.58 -39.91
CA LYS A 312 71.09 -15.44 -38.75
C LYS A 312 69.81 -15.07 -37.99
N VAL A 313 69.46 -13.79 -37.87
CA VAL A 313 68.21 -13.32 -37.22
C VAL A 313 67.00 -13.58 -38.12
N ILE A 314 67.15 -13.39 -39.43
CA ILE A 314 66.09 -13.72 -40.41
C ILE A 314 65.79 -15.22 -40.40
N ASP A 315 66.82 -16.07 -40.45
CA ASP A 315 66.67 -17.52 -40.46
C ASP A 315 66.03 -18.05 -39.16
N LEU A 316 66.30 -17.41 -38.02
CA LEU A 316 65.68 -17.73 -36.72
C LEU A 316 64.23 -17.23 -36.61
N ALA A 317 63.88 -16.13 -37.25
CA ALA A 317 62.52 -15.59 -37.27
C ALA A 317 61.61 -16.23 -38.33
N GLN A 318 62.19 -16.79 -39.39
CA GLN A 318 61.49 -17.41 -40.52
C GLN A 318 60.48 -18.50 -40.13
N PRO A 319 60.75 -19.40 -39.16
CA PRO A 319 59.79 -20.44 -38.74
C PRO A 319 58.54 -19.89 -38.04
N LEU A 320 58.59 -18.63 -37.60
CA LEU A 320 57.47 -17.93 -36.95
C LEU A 320 56.67 -17.05 -37.93
N CYS A 321 57.08 -16.98 -39.20
CA CYS A 321 56.30 -16.28 -40.23
C CYS A 321 54.95 -16.97 -40.47
N ASP A 322 53.96 -16.14 -40.79
CA ASP A 322 52.56 -16.52 -41.06
C ASP A 322 51.84 -17.25 -39.92
N ARG A 323 52.48 -17.35 -38.74
CA ARG A 323 51.87 -17.79 -37.49
C ARG A 323 51.13 -16.63 -36.82
N SER A 324 49.91 -16.88 -36.35
CA SER A 324 49.11 -15.90 -35.60
C SER A 324 49.44 -15.94 -34.11
N PHE A 325 49.65 -14.76 -33.52
CA PHE A 325 49.88 -14.57 -32.09
C PHE A 325 48.71 -13.80 -31.46
N PRO A 326 48.24 -14.17 -30.26
CA PRO A 326 47.03 -13.61 -29.62
C PRO A 326 47.22 -12.22 -28.98
N GLY A 327 48.35 -11.55 -29.22
CA GLY A 327 48.65 -10.22 -28.69
C GLY A 327 50.13 -9.86 -28.86
N GLU A 328 50.48 -8.58 -28.67
CA GLU A 328 51.85 -8.08 -28.85
C GLU A 328 52.85 -8.78 -27.93
N ASP A 329 52.48 -9.01 -26.66
CA ASP A 329 53.36 -9.64 -25.66
C ASP A 329 53.62 -11.11 -25.96
N ALA A 330 52.63 -11.83 -26.47
CA ALA A 330 52.78 -13.23 -26.88
C ALA A 330 53.66 -13.35 -28.14
N ALA A 331 53.51 -12.44 -29.09
CA ALA A 331 54.42 -12.33 -30.24
C ALA A 331 55.84 -12.01 -29.78
N ARG A 332 55.99 -11.00 -28.91
CA ARG A 332 57.27 -10.58 -28.33
C ARG A 332 58.00 -11.73 -27.66
N ALA A 333 57.35 -12.45 -26.75
CA ALA A 333 57.94 -13.57 -26.04
C ALA A 333 58.38 -14.69 -27.00
N ALA A 334 57.56 -15.03 -28.00
CA ALA A 334 57.90 -16.05 -28.99
C ALA A 334 59.11 -15.68 -29.85
N PHE A 335 59.21 -14.42 -30.30
CA PHE A 335 60.35 -13.94 -31.07
C PHE A 335 61.61 -13.74 -30.20
N GLU A 336 61.49 -13.26 -28.97
CA GLU A 336 62.63 -13.17 -28.03
C GLU A 336 63.19 -14.57 -27.70
N GLN A 337 62.33 -15.56 -27.50
CA GLN A 337 62.74 -16.94 -27.29
C GLN A 337 63.42 -17.55 -28.52
N ALA A 338 62.89 -17.31 -29.72
CA ALA A 338 63.48 -17.82 -30.97
C ALA A 338 64.81 -17.15 -31.32
N LEU A 339 64.99 -15.89 -30.93
CA LEU A 339 66.20 -15.10 -31.21
C LEU A 339 67.29 -15.25 -30.13
N GLY A 340 66.95 -15.71 -28.93
CA GLY A 340 67.89 -15.99 -27.84
C GLY A 340 68.81 -14.80 -27.51
N ASP A 341 70.11 -14.97 -27.71
CA ASP A 341 71.17 -13.96 -27.55
C ASP A 341 71.04 -12.74 -28.50
N LYS A 342 70.06 -12.73 -29.40
CA LYS A 342 69.66 -11.59 -30.26
C LYS A 342 68.27 -11.03 -29.96
N ALA A 343 67.68 -11.33 -28.79
CA ALA A 343 66.34 -10.88 -28.39
C ALA A 343 66.12 -9.35 -28.49
N ASN A 344 67.18 -8.53 -28.39
CA ASN A 344 67.06 -7.08 -28.55
C ASN A 344 66.57 -6.63 -29.95
N GLN A 345 66.62 -7.50 -30.97
CA GLN A 345 66.11 -7.21 -32.31
C GLN A 345 64.60 -7.48 -32.47
N THR A 346 63.94 -8.16 -31.51
CA THR A 346 62.51 -8.48 -31.55
C THR A 346 61.62 -7.26 -31.77
N LYS A 347 61.99 -6.11 -31.21
CA LYS A 347 61.25 -4.85 -31.39
C LYS A 347 61.07 -4.46 -32.86
N ARG A 348 62.11 -4.64 -33.68
CA ARG A 348 62.08 -4.30 -35.11
C ARG A 348 61.22 -5.26 -35.93
N ILE A 349 61.08 -6.50 -35.45
CA ILE A 349 60.20 -7.51 -36.05
C ILE A 349 58.74 -7.19 -35.71
N LEU A 350 58.45 -6.85 -34.45
CA LEU A 350 57.11 -6.45 -34.01
C LEU A 350 56.58 -5.23 -34.77
N GLU A 351 57.43 -4.26 -35.09
CA GLU A 351 57.07 -3.04 -35.83
C GLU A 351 56.52 -3.29 -37.25
N VAL A 352 56.86 -4.43 -37.87
CA VAL A 352 56.41 -4.79 -39.23
C VAL A 352 55.33 -5.88 -39.26
N MET A 353 54.87 -6.34 -38.09
CA MET A 353 53.78 -7.30 -37.99
C MET A 353 52.44 -6.64 -38.31
N GLU A 354 51.57 -7.40 -38.99
CA GLU A 354 50.21 -6.97 -39.28
C GLU A 354 49.31 -7.24 -38.06
N ARG A 355 48.54 -6.22 -37.66
CA ARG A 355 47.50 -6.34 -36.64
C ARG A 355 46.18 -6.66 -37.33
N GLN A 356 45.61 -7.81 -37.02
CA GLN A 356 44.28 -8.23 -37.49
C GLN A 356 43.31 -8.19 -36.32
N ARG A 357 42.18 -7.50 -36.48
CA ARG A 357 41.11 -7.48 -35.48
C ARG A 357 39.96 -8.35 -35.97
N ALA A 358 39.59 -9.35 -35.17
CA ALA A 358 38.43 -10.20 -35.43
C ALA A 358 37.45 -10.10 -34.26
N ALA A 359 36.15 -10.09 -34.57
CA ALA A 359 35.12 -10.26 -33.56
C ALA A 359 35.20 -11.71 -33.04
N SER A 360 35.43 -11.87 -31.74
CA SER A 360 35.35 -13.16 -31.05
C SER A 360 34.23 -13.11 -30.03
N HIS A 361 33.52 -14.21 -29.82
CA HIS A 361 32.55 -14.30 -28.74
C HIS A 361 33.12 -15.15 -27.61
N GLN A 362 33.26 -14.58 -26.42
CA GLN A 362 33.55 -15.32 -25.19
C GLN A 362 32.38 -15.13 -24.24
N LEU A 363 31.76 -16.24 -23.81
CA LEU A 363 30.54 -16.19 -23.01
C LEU A 363 30.74 -15.32 -21.77
N ASN A 364 29.91 -14.29 -21.64
CA ASN A 364 29.90 -13.44 -20.48
C ASN A 364 29.17 -14.14 -19.32
N SER A 365 29.93 -14.76 -18.42
CA SER A 365 29.37 -15.52 -17.29
C SER A 365 28.45 -14.68 -16.40
N ALA A 366 28.70 -13.38 -16.23
CA ALA A 366 27.82 -12.52 -15.44
C ALA A 366 26.45 -12.33 -16.12
N ALA A 367 26.43 -12.11 -17.44
CA ALA A 367 25.19 -12.01 -18.21
C ALA A 367 24.42 -13.35 -18.26
N TRP A 368 25.14 -14.47 -18.32
CA TRP A 368 24.54 -15.80 -18.21
C TRP A 368 23.89 -16.01 -16.84
N VAL A 369 24.60 -15.76 -15.75
CA VAL A 369 24.07 -15.90 -14.39
C VAL A 369 22.85 -15.02 -14.16
N GLU A 370 22.87 -13.77 -14.65
CA GLU A 370 21.71 -12.86 -14.60
C GLU A 370 20.47 -13.50 -15.25
N MET A 371 20.61 -14.01 -16.48
CA MET A 371 19.50 -14.62 -17.21
C MET A 371 19.09 -16.00 -16.67
N ALA A 372 20.06 -16.81 -16.22
CA ALA A 372 19.79 -18.11 -15.62
C ALA A 372 19.00 -17.95 -14.32
N ASN A 373 19.35 -17.00 -13.46
CA ASN A 373 18.60 -16.69 -12.24
C ASN A 373 17.19 -16.18 -12.56
N ALA A 374 17.06 -15.28 -13.53
CA ALA A 374 15.79 -14.74 -14.01
C ALA A 374 14.80 -15.83 -14.48
N LEU A 375 15.28 -16.73 -15.32
CA LEU A 375 14.45 -17.77 -15.95
C LEU A 375 14.41 -19.07 -15.13
N GLY A 376 15.22 -19.19 -14.07
CA GLY A 376 15.39 -20.43 -13.32
C GLY A 376 16.06 -21.54 -14.13
N LEU A 377 17.03 -21.19 -14.99
CA LEU A 377 17.77 -22.13 -15.83
C LEU A 377 18.91 -22.77 -15.06
N GLU A 378 19.25 -24.02 -15.42
CA GLU A 378 20.34 -24.75 -14.78
C GLU A 378 21.71 -24.10 -15.08
N PRO A 379 22.51 -23.75 -14.06
CA PRO A 379 23.85 -23.16 -14.27
C PRO A 379 24.77 -24.03 -15.12
N ALA A 380 24.59 -25.37 -15.08
CA ALA A 380 25.37 -26.34 -15.84
C ALA A 380 25.25 -26.20 -17.38
N LEU A 381 24.29 -25.41 -17.89
CA LEU A 381 24.17 -25.12 -19.32
C LEU A 381 25.28 -24.21 -19.86
N GLU A 382 26.06 -23.54 -19.00
CA GLU A 382 27.09 -22.56 -19.37
C GLU A 382 28.07 -23.11 -20.43
N ALA A 383 28.60 -24.31 -20.23
CA ALA A 383 29.55 -24.92 -21.16
C ALA A 383 28.94 -25.21 -22.55
N ARG A 384 27.67 -25.61 -22.60
CA ARG A 384 26.95 -25.87 -23.85
C ARG A 384 26.61 -24.59 -24.59
N LEU A 385 26.31 -23.51 -23.86
CA LEU A 385 26.05 -22.19 -24.44
C LEU A 385 27.33 -21.56 -24.98
N ALA A 386 28.45 -21.70 -24.27
CA ALA A 386 29.76 -21.24 -24.73
C ALA A 386 30.15 -21.91 -26.06
N ALA A 387 29.89 -23.21 -26.20
CA ALA A 387 30.17 -23.96 -27.43
C ALA A 387 29.29 -23.56 -28.63
N ALA A 388 28.10 -23.01 -28.38
CA ALA A 388 27.14 -22.62 -29.41
C ALA A 388 27.16 -21.11 -29.73
N LEU A 389 28.03 -20.33 -29.08
CA LEU A 389 27.95 -18.87 -29.03
C LEU A 389 28.13 -18.17 -30.39
N ASP A 390 28.92 -18.78 -31.28
CA ASP A 390 29.20 -18.25 -32.62
C ASP A 390 28.07 -18.54 -33.64
N ASP A 391 27.16 -19.47 -33.33
CA ASP A 391 26.01 -19.83 -34.16
C ASP A 391 24.70 -19.47 -33.45
N GLU A 392 24.04 -18.38 -33.90
CA GLU A 392 22.77 -17.92 -33.34
C GLU A 392 21.69 -19.02 -33.37
N ALA A 393 21.64 -19.85 -34.41
CA ALA A 393 20.64 -20.90 -34.56
C ALA A 393 20.89 -22.04 -33.56
N ALA A 394 22.13 -22.48 -33.43
CA ALA A 394 22.52 -23.48 -32.43
C ALA A 394 22.28 -22.97 -31.01
N LEU A 395 22.67 -21.73 -30.72
CA LEU A 395 22.44 -21.09 -29.41
C LEU A 395 20.95 -20.98 -29.09
N THR A 396 20.13 -20.58 -30.07
CA THR A 396 18.68 -20.51 -29.95
C THR A 396 18.07 -21.88 -29.66
N GLN A 397 18.54 -22.96 -30.30
CA GLN A 397 18.06 -24.32 -30.02
C GLN A 397 18.39 -24.77 -28.59
N VAL A 398 19.62 -24.53 -28.13
CA VAL A 398 20.01 -24.88 -26.74
C VAL A 398 19.12 -24.14 -25.74
N LEU A 399 18.90 -22.83 -25.95
CA LEU A 399 18.02 -22.04 -25.11
C LEU A 399 16.54 -22.43 -25.23
N ALA A 400 16.06 -22.81 -26.41
CA ALA A 400 14.68 -23.26 -26.59
C ALA A 400 14.38 -24.53 -25.78
N GLY A 401 15.33 -25.48 -25.75
CA GLY A 401 15.24 -26.67 -24.90
C GLY A 401 15.19 -26.31 -23.40
N ALA A 402 16.03 -25.36 -22.97
CA ALA A 402 16.11 -24.93 -21.57
C ALA A 402 14.90 -24.08 -21.12
N ILE A 403 14.30 -23.30 -22.03
CA ILE A 403 13.19 -22.39 -21.74
C ILE A 403 11.85 -23.11 -21.77
N LYS A 404 11.72 -24.22 -22.51
CA LYS A 404 10.46 -24.98 -22.65
C LYS A 404 9.79 -25.33 -21.30
N PRO A 405 10.51 -25.79 -20.25
CA PRO A 405 9.93 -26.04 -18.93
C PRO A 405 9.46 -24.77 -18.19
N VAL A 406 9.97 -23.60 -18.57
CA VAL A 406 9.65 -22.29 -17.97
C VAL A 406 8.38 -21.67 -18.58
N LEU A 407 8.08 -21.98 -19.85
CA LEU A 407 6.94 -21.40 -20.58
C LEU A 407 5.59 -21.50 -19.86
N PRO A 408 5.21 -22.62 -19.21
CA PRO A 408 3.95 -22.69 -18.47
C PRO A 408 3.81 -21.61 -17.38
N ARG A 409 4.91 -21.24 -16.70
CA ARG A 409 4.95 -20.16 -15.71
C ARG A 409 4.66 -18.82 -16.37
N LEU A 410 5.27 -18.55 -17.53
CA LEU A 410 5.08 -17.32 -18.28
C LEU A 410 3.67 -17.22 -18.89
N TYR A 411 3.12 -18.33 -19.37
CA TYR A 411 1.74 -18.38 -19.89
C TYR A 411 0.71 -18.10 -18.81
N LEU A 412 0.94 -18.59 -17.59
CA LEU A 412 0.09 -18.27 -16.47
C LEU A 412 0.11 -16.76 -16.17
N GLN A 413 1.29 -16.15 -16.17
CA GLN A 413 1.40 -14.71 -15.99
C GLN A 413 0.63 -13.92 -17.06
N VAL A 414 0.65 -14.39 -18.30
CA VAL A 414 -0.16 -13.82 -19.40
C VAL A 414 -1.66 -13.95 -19.15
N ASP A 415 -2.13 -15.14 -18.77
CA ASP A 415 -3.56 -15.37 -18.49
C ASP A 415 -4.06 -14.49 -17.34
N GLN A 416 -3.28 -14.38 -16.27
CA GLN A 416 -3.58 -13.54 -15.13
C GLN A 416 -3.71 -12.06 -15.52
N GLN A 417 -2.81 -11.57 -16.38
CA GLN A 417 -2.87 -10.20 -16.90
C GLN A 417 -4.13 -9.95 -17.73
N ILE A 418 -4.52 -10.91 -18.57
CA ILE A 418 -5.74 -10.81 -19.39
C ILE A 418 -6.98 -10.74 -18.50
N THR A 419 -7.08 -11.61 -17.49
CA THR A 419 -8.21 -11.58 -16.53
C THR A 419 -8.26 -10.27 -15.74
N LEU A 420 -7.10 -9.74 -15.33
CA LEU A 420 -7.01 -8.45 -14.64
C LEU A 420 -7.54 -7.30 -15.47
N ILE A 421 -7.15 -7.23 -16.74
CA ILE A 421 -7.64 -6.23 -17.69
C ILE A 421 -9.17 -6.26 -17.77
N GLN A 422 -9.77 -7.43 -17.56
CA GLN A 422 -11.21 -7.62 -17.59
C GLN A 422 -11.94 -7.22 -16.29
N SER A 423 -11.24 -6.79 -15.25
CA SER A 423 -11.80 -6.73 -13.89
C SER A 423 -11.91 -5.33 -13.26
N ASP A 424 -11.40 -4.26 -13.90
CA ASP A 424 -11.32 -2.91 -13.30
C ASP A 424 -12.43 -1.94 -13.74
N ALA A 425 -13.64 -2.08 -13.20
CA ALA A 425 -14.78 -1.27 -13.63
C ALA A 425 -14.63 0.24 -13.37
N TRP A 426 -13.98 0.67 -12.28
CA TRP A 426 -14.04 2.09 -11.87
C TRP A 426 -13.11 3.03 -12.65
N VAL A 427 -11.88 2.61 -12.97
CA VAL A 427 -10.95 3.46 -13.76
C VAL A 427 -11.47 3.55 -15.18
N ASP A 428 -11.95 2.44 -15.73
CA ASP A 428 -12.57 2.41 -17.05
C ASP A 428 -13.83 3.27 -17.06
N ALA A 429 -14.67 3.24 -16.01
CA ALA A 429 -15.80 4.16 -15.86
C ALA A 429 -15.36 5.64 -15.76
N GLU A 430 -14.26 5.96 -15.07
CA GLU A 430 -13.74 7.34 -15.02
C GLU A 430 -13.20 7.78 -16.39
N ILE A 431 -12.48 6.90 -17.10
CA ILE A 431 -12.01 7.15 -18.48
C ILE A 431 -13.21 7.43 -19.38
N THR A 432 -14.22 6.54 -19.37
CA THR A 432 -15.45 6.72 -20.16
C THR A 432 -16.15 8.03 -19.80
N ASN A 433 -16.28 8.37 -18.51
CA ASN A 433 -16.87 9.64 -18.10
C ASN A 433 -16.09 10.84 -18.67
N ARG A 434 -14.76 10.79 -18.63
CA ARG A 434 -13.88 11.85 -19.18
C ARG A 434 -13.93 11.92 -20.70
N GLU A 435 -14.10 10.81 -21.39
CA GLU A 435 -14.33 10.77 -22.84
C GLU A 435 -15.66 11.42 -23.21
N GLN A 436 -16.72 11.19 -22.42
CA GLN A 436 -18.00 11.89 -22.61
C GLN A 436 -17.85 13.40 -22.36
N HIS A 437 -17.10 13.81 -21.33
CA HIS A 437 -16.78 15.22 -21.09
C HIS A 437 -16.04 15.85 -22.27
N LEU A 438 -15.03 15.15 -22.81
CA LEU A 438 -14.29 15.58 -23.99
C LEU A 438 -15.19 15.74 -25.22
N LYS A 439 -16.13 14.80 -25.43
CA LYS A 439 -17.13 14.87 -26.50
C LYS A 439 -18.02 16.10 -26.36
N ILE A 440 -18.57 16.35 -25.17
CA ILE A 440 -19.38 17.54 -24.87
C ILE A 440 -18.60 18.82 -25.14
N LYS A 441 -17.35 18.92 -24.65
CA LYS A 441 -16.49 20.09 -24.86
C LYS A 441 -16.13 20.30 -26.34
N THR A 442 -15.98 19.22 -27.09
CA THR A 442 -15.75 19.27 -28.55
C THR A 442 -17.00 19.76 -29.28
N LEU A 443 -18.20 19.32 -28.87
CA LEU A 443 -19.46 19.83 -29.43
C LEU A 443 -19.68 21.32 -29.12
N LEU A 444 -19.33 21.79 -27.91
CA LEU A 444 -19.30 23.21 -27.57
C LEU A 444 -18.33 23.98 -28.48
N GLN A 445 -17.13 23.45 -28.72
CA GLN A 445 -16.14 24.07 -29.58
C GLN A 445 -16.62 24.18 -31.04
N GLN A 446 -17.42 23.21 -31.49
CA GLN A 446 -18.06 23.18 -32.81
C GLN A 446 -19.34 24.04 -32.89
N GLY A 447 -19.78 24.67 -31.81
CA GLY A 447 -21.03 25.44 -31.77
C GLY A 447 -22.31 24.60 -31.84
N LYS A 448 -22.23 23.29 -31.58
CA LYS A 448 -23.36 22.34 -31.67
C LYS A 448 -24.20 22.25 -30.40
N ILE A 449 -23.77 22.87 -29.31
CA ILE A 449 -24.52 23.00 -28.06
C ILE A 449 -24.82 24.47 -27.86
N SER A 450 -26.10 24.81 -27.70
CA SER A 450 -26.55 26.20 -27.49
C SER A 450 -26.70 26.54 -26.00
N GLU A 451 -26.76 27.82 -25.66
CA GLU A 451 -26.99 28.27 -24.28
C GLU A 451 -28.32 27.77 -23.68
N PRO A 452 -29.46 27.76 -24.40
CA PRO A 452 -30.69 27.14 -23.89
C PRO A 452 -30.52 25.66 -23.60
N GLN A 453 -29.76 24.94 -24.44
CA GLN A 453 -29.48 23.52 -24.21
C GLN A 453 -28.57 23.32 -22.99
N TRP A 454 -27.54 24.15 -22.81
CA TRP A 454 -26.66 24.14 -21.63
C TRP A 454 -27.44 24.30 -20.31
N ASN A 455 -28.51 25.10 -20.32
CA ASN A 455 -29.34 25.34 -19.14
C ASN A 455 -30.42 24.27 -18.90
N ASP A 456 -30.54 23.26 -19.79
CA ASP A 456 -31.52 22.19 -19.67
C ASP A 456 -30.86 20.82 -19.43
N ARG A 457 -30.99 20.35 -18.18
CA ARG A 457 -30.48 19.04 -17.72
C ARG A 457 -31.12 17.84 -18.42
N ASN A 458 -32.27 18.00 -19.06
CA ASN A 458 -32.99 16.91 -19.72
C ASN A 458 -32.81 16.89 -21.24
N ARG A 459 -32.14 17.90 -21.82
CA ARG A 459 -31.96 18.02 -23.27
C ARG A 459 -30.52 17.68 -23.69
N ALA A 460 -30.15 16.41 -23.58
CA ALA A 460 -28.82 15.95 -23.99
C ALA A 460 -28.57 16.18 -25.50
N PRO A 461 -27.35 16.58 -25.89
CA PRO A 461 -26.98 16.73 -27.30
C PRO A 461 -26.82 15.39 -28.01
N GLU A 462 -26.93 15.40 -29.34
CA GLU A 462 -26.88 14.19 -30.16
C GLU A 462 -25.56 13.42 -29.94
N GLY A 463 -25.68 12.11 -29.71
CA GLY A 463 -24.55 11.23 -29.44
C GLY A 463 -23.98 11.31 -28.01
N VAL A 464 -24.57 12.09 -27.09
CA VAL A 464 -24.18 12.12 -25.66
C VAL A 464 -25.27 11.46 -24.81
N PRO A 465 -24.96 10.45 -23.98
CA PRO A 465 -25.95 9.84 -23.08
C PRO A 465 -26.54 10.86 -22.09
N ALA A 466 -27.84 10.75 -21.81
CA ALA A 466 -28.52 11.68 -20.89
C ALA A 466 -27.92 11.69 -19.47
N ALA A 467 -27.48 10.54 -18.97
CA ALA A 467 -26.78 10.45 -17.69
C ALA A 467 -25.46 11.23 -17.69
N ALA A 468 -24.64 11.08 -18.74
CA ALA A 468 -23.37 11.79 -18.88
C ALA A 468 -23.57 13.31 -19.00
N TRP A 469 -24.61 13.75 -19.71
CA TRP A 469 -24.98 15.16 -19.82
C TRP A 469 -25.33 15.77 -18.45
N ARG A 470 -26.16 15.09 -17.66
CA ARG A 470 -26.52 15.53 -16.30
C ARG A 470 -25.30 15.61 -15.39
N THR A 471 -24.47 14.57 -15.36
CA THR A 471 -23.23 14.55 -14.57
C THR A 471 -22.31 15.70 -14.97
N PHE A 472 -22.11 15.91 -16.27
CA PHE A 472 -21.28 17.01 -16.78
C PHE A 472 -21.77 18.38 -16.30
N LEU A 473 -23.08 18.66 -16.43
CA LEU A 473 -23.66 19.92 -15.97
C LEU A 473 -23.54 20.08 -14.45
N ASP A 474 -23.65 19.01 -13.68
CA ASP A 474 -23.56 19.03 -12.23
C ASP A 474 -22.15 19.37 -11.74
N GLU A 475 -21.14 18.77 -12.38
CA GLU A 475 -19.74 19.10 -12.16
C GLU A 475 -19.42 20.55 -12.58
N HIS A 476 -20.10 21.06 -13.62
CA HIS A 476 -19.92 22.41 -14.15
C HIS A 476 -20.98 23.42 -13.67
N ARG A 477 -21.76 23.10 -12.62
CA ARG A 477 -22.89 23.95 -12.16
C ARG A 477 -22.53 25.39 -11.79
N ARG A 478 -21.25 25.65 -11.50
CA ARG A 478 -20.71 26.99 -11.16
C ARG A 478 -20.11 27.72 -12.37
N VAL A 479 -20.08 27.09 -13.54
CA VAL A 479 -19.49 27.62 -14.77
C VAL A 479 -20.62 28.12 -15.67
N ARG A 480 -20.59 29.40 -16.02
CA ARG A 480 -21.54 30.00 -16.98
C ARG A 480 -21.17 29.60 -18.41
N TYR A 481 -22.17 29.46 -19.28
CA TYR A 481 -21.98 29.11 -20.70
C TYR A 481 -20.95 30.01 -21.41
N GLN A 482 -21.05 31.33 -21.22
CA GLN A 482 -20.11 32.30 -21.81
C GLN A 482 -18.65 32.08 -21.36
N HIS A 483 -18.43 31.64 -20.12
CA HIS A 483 -17.08 31.39 -19.60
C HIS A 483 -16.44 30.13 -20.18
N ILE A 484 -17.23 29.08 -20.41
CA ILE A 484 -16.73 27.84 -21.02
C ILE A 484 -16.52 28.00 -22.52
N MET A 485 -17.32 28.85 -23.20
CA MET A 485 -17.19 29.14 -24.63
C MET A 485 -15.98 30.02 -25.00
N HIS A 486 -15.31 30.64 -24.02
CA HIS A 486 -14.09 31.41 -24.28
C HIS A 486 -13.01 30.49 -24.91
N PRO A 487 -12.50 30.78 -26.13
CA PRO A 487 -11.68 29.83 -26.89
C PRO A 487 -10.45 29.30 -26.14
N GLY A 488 -9.77 30.17 -25.38
CA GLY A 488 -8.61 29.77 -24.57
C GLY A 488 -8.97 28.87 -23.39
N ASN A 489 -10.15 29.05 -22.79
CA ASN A 489 -10.60 28.23 -21.67
C ASN A 489 -11.06 26.86 -22.16
N LEU A 490 -11.78 26.82 -23.29
CA LEU A 490 -12.30 25.59 -23.87
C LEU A 490 -11.19 24.69 -24.37
N ARG A 491 -10.24 25.21 -25.16
CA ARG A 491 -9.07 24.45 -25.63
C ARG A 491 -8.26 23.89 -24.46
N LYS A 492 -8.03 24.72 -23.44
CA LYS A 492 -7.38 24.29 -22.20
C LYS A 492 -8.14 23.15 -21.53
N SER A 493 -9.45 23.28 -21.37
CA SER A 493 -10.30 22.27 -20.74
C SER A 493 -10.32 20.94 -21.52
N ILE A 494 -10.26 21.00 -22.86
CA ILE A 494 -10.15 19.83 -23.76
C ILE A 494 -8.79 19.13 -23.60
N THR A 495 -7.70 19.90 -23.63
CA THR A 495 -6.35 19.35 -23.42
C THR A 495 -6.24 18.69 -22.05
N ASN A 496 -6.82 19.29 -21.01
CA ASN A 496 -6.83 18.73 -19.66
C ASN A 496 -7.52 17.36 -19.61
N ASP A 497 -8.70 17.20 -20.24
CA ASP A 497 -9.39 15.90 -20.25
C ASP A 497 -8.57 14.85 -21.03
N ARG A 498 -8.04 15.19 -22.21
CA ARG A 498 -7.21 14.27 -23.01
C ARG A 498 -6.03 13.74 -22.22
N ASN A 499 -5.33 14.65 -21.56
CA ASN A 499 -4.17 14.26 -20.80
C ASN A 499 -4.55 13.50 -19.52
N PHE A 500 -5.71 13.79 -18.92
CA PHE A 500 -6.19 13.07 -17.74
C PHE A 500 -6.60 11.63 -18.10
N ILE A 501 -7.20 11.45 -19.28
CA ILE A 501 -7.45 10.12 -19.86
C ILE A 501 -6.12 9.38 -20.06
N ALA A 502 -5.14 9.98 -20.73
CA ALA A 502 -3.83 9.37 -20.93
C ALA A 502 -3.14 8.99 -19.60
N PHE A 503 -3.21 9.88 -18.60
CA PHE A 503 -2.72 9.61 -17.25
C PHE A 503 -3.40 8.40 -16.61
N LEU A 504 -4.73 8.34 -16.65
CA LEU A 504 -5.49 7.21 -16.09
C LEU A 504 -5.18 5.90 -16.80
N GLN A 505 -5.00 5.93 -18.12
CA GLN A 505 -4.63 4.76 -18.93
C GLN A 505 -3.24 4.24 -18.53
N ALA A 506 -2.23 5.11 -18.48
CA ALA A 506 -0.87 4.74 -18.10
C ALA A 506 -0.78 4.24 -16.65
N HIS A 507 -1.44 4.94 -15.72
CA HIS A 507 -1.49 4.51 -14.32
C HIS A 507 -2.21 3.16 -14.17
N ARG A 508 -3.24 2.90 -14.98
CA ARG A 508 -3.97 1.62 -15.04
C ARG A 508 -3.13 0.47 -15.52
N GLU A 509 -2.37 0.69 -16.57
CA GLU A 509 -1.47 -0.31 -17.11
C GLU A 509 -0.40 -0.70 -16.09
N ARG A 510 0.23 0.28 -15.43
CA ARG A 510 1.21 0.03 -14.36
C ARG A 510 0.63 -0.72 -13.17
N ALA A 511 -0.55 -0.33 -12.71
CA ALA A 511 -1.22 -0.98 -11.58
C ALA A 511 -1.58 -2.44 -11.90
N ARG A 512 -2.09 -2.73 -13.11
CA ARG A 512 -2.37 -4.11 -13.56
C ARG A 512 -1.09 -4.95 -13.63
N VAL A 513 -0.01 -4.38 -14.14
CA VAL A 513 1.32 -5.02 -14.15
C VAL A 513 1.76 -5.43 -12.74
N GLU A 514 1.55 -4.58 -11.74
CA GLU A 514 1.85 -4.87 -10.33
C GLU A 514 0.89 -5.90 -9.72
N LEU A 515 -0.41 -5.82 -10.01
CA LEU A 515 -1.40 -6.74 -9.43
C LEU A 515 -1.30 -8.17 -9.95
N ALA A 516 -0.77 -8.39 -11.16
CA ALA A 516 -0.53 -9.75 -11.66
C ALA A 516 0.83 -10.31 -11.28
N GLN A 517 1.60 -9.63 -10.43
CA GLN A 517 2.79 -10.26 -9.86
C GLN A 517 2.36 -11.51 -9.08
N PRO A 518 3.09 -12.65 -9.17
CA PRO A 518 2.62 -13.92 -8.61
C PRO A 518 2.24 -13.85 -7.13
N HIS A 519 2.93 -13.05 -6.33
CA HIS A 519 2.67 -12.91 -4.89
C HIS A 519 1.40 -12.09 -4.55
N HIS A 520 0.78 -11.45 -5.54
CA HIS A 520 -0.52 -10.76 -5.42
C HIS A 520 -1.69 -11.60 -5.91
N VAL A 521 -1.43 -12.81 -6.41
CA VAL A 521 -2.45 -13.74 -6.89
C VAL A 521 -2.82 -14.74 -5.80
N ASP A 522 -4.11 -14.94 -5.59
CA ASP A 522 -4.65 -15.90 -4.62
C ASP A 522 -4.47 -17.35 -5.09
N PHE A 523 -4.70 -18.30 -4.18
CA PHE A 523 -4.73 -19.72 -4.53
C PHE A 523 -6.17 -20.16 -4.69
N ARG A 524 -6.49 -20.79 -5.82
CA ARG A 524 -7.84 -21.30 -6.11
C ARG A 524 -7.81 -22.73 -6.58
N ALA A 525 -8.93 -23.41 -6.30
CA ALA A 525 -9.20 -24.74 -6.81
C ALA A 525 -9.49 -24.69 -8.31
N GLY A 526 -8.95 -25.64 -9.06
CA GLY A 526 -9.18 -25.82 -10.48
C GLY A 526 -8.72 -27.20 -10.96
N GLY A 527 -8.60 -27.35 -12.29
CA GLY A 527 -8.26 -28.62 -12.92
C GLY A 527 -9.38 -29.66 -12.83
N PRO A 528 -9.11 -30.93 -13.19
CA PRO A 528 -10.11 -31.99 -13.14
C PRO A 528 -10.74 -32.11 -11.74
N PHE A 529 -12.07 -32.05 -11.69
CA PHE A 529 -12.86 -32.14 -10.45
C PHE A 529 -12.55 -31.05 -9.40
N ASN A 530 -11.91 -29.93 -9.79
CA ASN A 530 -11.52 -28.82 -8.90
C ASN A 530 -10.66 -29.25 -7.70
N ARG A 531 -9.73 -30.20 -7.91
CA ARG A 531 -8.87 -30.75 -6.84
C ARG A 531 -7.49 -30.12 -6.76
N GLU A 532 -7.03 -29.45 -7.81
CA GLU A 532 -5.73 -28.78 -7.81
C GLU A 532 -5.88 -27.37 -7.24
N VAL A 533 -5.14 -27.05 -6.18
CA VAL A 533 -5.11 -25.69 -5.61
C VAL A 533 -3.80 -25.02 -5.96
N SER A 534 -3.87 -23.98 -6.80
CA SER A 534 -2.71 -23.29 -7.36
C SER A 534 -3.05 -21.83 -7.71
N ARG A 535 -2.03 -20.97 -7.75
CA ARG A 535 -2.10 -19.63 -8.36
C ARG A 535 -2.47 -19.67 -9.84
N LYS A 536 -2.34 -20.85 -10.49
CA LYS A 536 -2.76 -21.06 -11.88
C LYS A 536 -4.22 -20.68 -12.11
N TYR A 537 -5.06 -20.95 -11.12
CA TYR A 537 -6.50 -20.71 -11.17
C TYR A 537 -6.90 -19.45 -10.38
N GLY A 538 -5.89 -18.77 -9.82
CA GLY A 538 -6.07 -17.64 -8.95
C GLY A 538 -6.41 -16.35 -9.69
N LYS A 539 -7.00 -15.42 -8.96
CA LYS A 539 -7.14 -14.01 -9.35
C LYS A 539 -6.34 -13.16 -8.35
N PRO A 540 -6.07 -11.89 -8.65
CA PRO A 540 -5.55 -10.97 -7.64
C PRO A 540 -6.48 -10.86 -6.44
N TYR A 541 -5.89 -10.69 -5.25
CA TYR A 541 -6.66 -10.45 -4.04
C TYR A 541 -7.55 -9.20 -4.19
N ASP A 542 -8.79 -9.28 -3.67
CA ASP A 542 -9.76 -8.18 -3.74
C ASP A 542 -9.33 -6.96 -2.92
N THR A 543 -8.52 -7.16 -1.88
CA THR A 543 -7.93 -6.07 -1.13
C THR A 543 -6.51 -6.42 -0.70
N ILE A 544 -5.56 -5.64 -1.22
CA ILE A 544 -4.13 -5.74 -0.92
C ILE A 544 -3.73 -4.49 -0.13
N PHE A 545 -2.73 -4.61 0.75
CA PHE A 545 -2.15 -3.45 1.42
C PHE A 545 -1.49 -2.45 0.45
N MET A 546 -1.61 -1.16 0.78
CA MET A 546 -1.12 -0.04 0.00
C MET A 546 0.40 -0.08 -0.25
N ARG A 547 0.80 0.16 -1.51
CA ARG A 547 2.18 0.52 -1.88
C ARG A 547 2.17 1.76 -2.76
N MET A 548 3.27 2.52 -2.78
CA MET A 548 3.52 3.62 -3.72
C MET A 548 4.72 3.28 -4.58
N LEU A 549 4.73 3.76 -5.82
CA LEU A 549 5.94 3.75 -6.63
C LEU A 549 6.87 4.86 -6.11
N THR A 550 8.14 4.55 -5.89
CA THR A 550 9.13 5.53 -5.41
C THR A 550 10.29 5.63 -6.36
N TRP A 551 10.84 6.82 -6.56
CA TRP A 551 11.99 6.96 -7.45
C TRP A 551 13.24 6.33 -6.80
N SER A 552 13.99 5.52 -7.55
CA SER A 552 15.28 5.03 -7.08
C SER A 552 16.38 6.02 -7.49
N PRO A 553 17.25 6.47 -6.56
CA PRO A 553 18.38 7.35 -6.89
C PRO A 553 19.40 6.75 -7.87
N SER A 554 19.35 5.43 -8.16
CA SER A 554 20.19 4.84 -9.19
C SER A 554 19.63 5.15 -10.58
N SER A 555 20.36 5.96 -11.34
CA SER A 555 20.06 6.50 -12.69
C SER A 555 19.74 5.50 -13.82
N ARG A 556 19.39 4.25 -13.51
CA ARG A 556 19.22 3.17 -14.50
C ARG A 556 17.99 2.28 -14.32
N GLN A 557 17.17 2.42 -13.27
CA GLN A 557 15.99 1.57 -13.09
C GLN A 557 14.77 2.39 -12.67
N GLU A 558 13.61 2.04 -13.23
CA GLU A 558 12.32 2.51 -12.72
C GLU A 558 12.23 2.23 -11.22
N GLY A 559 11.48 3.09 -10.54
CA GLY A 559 11.28 3.05 -9.10
C GLY A 559 10.82 1.70 -8.52
N ALA A 560 11.16 1.43 -7.25
CA ALA A 560 10.63 0.29 -6.52
C ALA A 560 9.29 0.64 -5.85
N TRP A 561 8.42 -0.36 -5.70
CA TRP A 561 7.20 -0.22 -4.91
C TRP A 561 7.55 -0.26 -3.40
N GLU A 562 7.30 0.84 -2.70
CA GLU A 562 7.47 0.92 -1.24
C GLU A 562 6.12 0.79 -0.53
N ILE A 563 6.12 0.04 0.57
CA ILE A 563 4.95 -0.17 1.42
C ILE A 563 4.81 1.01 2.38
N PHE A 564 3.61 1.59 2.45
CA PHE A 564 3.38 2.76 3.30
C PHE A 564 1.92 2.94 3.71
N VAL A 565 1.69 3.76 4.72
CA VAL A 565 0.39 4.35 5.06
C VAL A 565 0.42 5.85 4.75
N PRO A 566 -0.49 6.38 3.92
CA PRO A 566 -0.52 7.80 3.62
C PRO A 566 -0.69 8.67 4.87
N GLY A 567 0.04 9.79 4.96
CA GLY A 567 -0.09 10.78 6.02
C GLY A 567 -1.47 11.41 6.06
N SER A 568 -2.16 11.47 4.90
CA SER A 568 -3.57 11.85 4.83
C SER A 568 -4.51 10.86 5.54
N THR A 569 -4.20 9.56 5.52
CA THR A 569 -4.93 8.50 6.25
C THR A 569 -4.72 8.65 7.75
N LEU A 570 -3.47 8.83 8.19
CA LEU A 570 -3.12 9.04 9.60
C LEU A 570 -3.80 10.29 10.14
N LYS A 571 -3.61 11.42 9.46
CA LYS A 571 -4.28 12.67 9.79
C LYS A 571 -5.80 12.54 9.83
N GLY A 572 -6.39 11.82 8.87
CA GLY A 572 -7.83 11.56 8.83
C GLY A 572 -8.31 10.80 10.06
N ALA A 573 -7.57 9.78 10.50
CA ALA A 573 -7.87 9.00 11.69
C ALA A 573 -7.79 9.87 12.97
N PHE A 574 -6.73 10.67 13.12
CA PHE A 574 -6.55 11.59 14.24
C PHE A 574 -7.61 12.69 14.25
N ARG A 575 -7.87 13.34 13.12
CA ARG A 575 -8.93 14.37 13.00
C ARG A 575 -10.29 13.81 13.36
N LYS A 576 -10.60 12.59 12.91
CA LYS A 576 -11.89 11.96 13.24
C LYS A 576 -12.00 11.73 14.75
N ARG A 577 -10.99 11.11 15.37
CA ARG A 577 -11.00 10.88 16.83
C ARG A 577 -11.12 12.20 17.58
N ALA A 578 -10.38 13.24 17.16
CA ALA A 578 -10.49 14.59 17.72
C ALA A 578 -11.93 15.12 17.62
N SER A 579 -12.55 15.02 16.45
CA SER A 579 -13.94 15.46 16.23
C SER A 579 -14.90 14.75 17.19
N GLN A 580 -14.80 13.42 17.32
CA GLN A 580 -15.64 12.65 18.22
C GLN A 580 -15.47 13.08 19.67
N VAL A 581 -14.23 13.20 20.14
CA VAL A 581 -13.91 13.61 21.52
C VAL A 581 -14.43 15.02 21.79
N LEU A 582 -14.09 15.99 20.94
CA LEU A 582 -14.46 17.39 21.15
C LEU A 582 -15.97 17.62 21.03
N LYS A 583 -16.66 16.98 20.08
CA LYS A 583 -18.13 17.06 20.00
C LYS A 583 -18.81 16.41 21.20
N THR A 584 -18.20 15.38 21.80
CA THR A 584 -18.70 14.76 23.04
C THR A 584 -18.57 15.71 24.23
N LEU A 585 -17.43 16.38 24.37
CA LEU A 585 -17.12 17.19 25.55
C LEU A 585 -17.60 18.64 25.43
N TRP A 586 -17.48 19.25 24.25
CA TRP A 586 -17.74 20.68 24.01
C TRP A 586 -18.95 20.94 23.11
N GLY A 587 -19.60 19.88 22.62
CA GLY A 587 -20.68 19.99 21.65
C GLY A 587 -20.22 20.48 20.27
N GLU A 588 -21.18 20.70 19.39
CA GLU A 588 -20.96 21.29 18.06
C GLU A 588 -20.89 22.83 18.17
N SER A 589 -19.81 23.32 18.78
CA SER A 589 -19.60 24.74 19.02
C SER A 589 -18.55 25.35 18.06
N PRO A 590 -18.55 26.69 17.89
CA PRO A 590 -17.48 27.39 17.16
C PRO A 590 -16.08 27.09 17.72
N LYS A 591 -15.97 26.83 19.04
CA LYS A 591 -14.73 26.41 19.69
C LYS A 591 -14.23 25.07 19.14
N THR A 592 -15.11 24.06 19.08
CA THR A 592 -14.79 22.75 18.51
C THR A 592 -14.27 22.87 17.07
N THR A 593 -14.98 23.61 16.22
CA THR A 593 -14.57 23.84 14.83
C THR A 593 -13.22 24.54 14.75
N LYS A 594 -13.02 25.62 15.52
CA LYS A 594 -11.77 26.39 15.54
C LYS A 594 -10.57 25.52 15.91
N VAL A 595 -10.69 24.66 16.92
CA VAL A 595 -9.59 23.75 17.33
C VAL A 595 -9.30 22.70 16.25
N LEU A 596 -10.34 22.08 15.68
CA LEU A 596 -10.16 21.08 14.60
C LEU A 596 -9.52 21.68 13.35
N GLU A 597 -9.94 22.88 12.95
CA GLU A 597 -9.38 23.60 11.82
C GLU A 597 -7.97 24.11 12.10
N HIS A 598 -7.69 24.56 13.32
CA HIS A 598 -6.34 24.95 13.70
C HIS A 598 -5.37 23.77 13.63
N LEU A 599 -5.70 22.62 14.24
CA LEU A 599 -4.82 21.44 14.24
C LEU A 599 -4.68 20.80 12.85
N PHE A 600 -5.82 20.55 12.19
CA PHE A 600 -5.87 19.70 11.00
C PHE A 600 -6.18 20.47 9.70
N GLY A 601 -6.41 21.78 9.77
CA GLY A 601 -6.71 22.62 8.60
C GLY A 601 -8.17 22.58 8.17
N ALA A 602 -8.49 23.42 7.19
CA ALA A 602 -9.78 23.50 6.51
C ALA A 602 -9.55 23.63 5.00
N GLN A 603 -10.62 23.70 4.20
CA GLN A 603 -10.46 23.99 2.78
C GLN A 603 -9.77 25.34 2.59
N GLY A 604 -8.65 25.36 1.87
CA GLY A 604 -7.83 26.57 1.66
C GLY A 604 -6.90 26.93 2.82
N HIS A 605 -7.01 26.29 3.98
CA HIS A 605 -6.22 26.60 5.17
C HIS A 605 -5.40 25.39 5.65
N ARG A 606 -4.09 25.60 5.80
CA ARG A 606 -3.17 24.58 6.34
C ARG A 606 -3.37 24.45 7.86
N GLY A 607 -3.43 23.22 8.36
CA GLY A 607 -3.40 22.96 9.81
C GLY A 607 -2.01 23.13 10.40
N ALA A 608 -1.93 23.31 11.72
CA ALA A 608 -0.69 23.46 12.47
C ALA A 608 0.10 22.15 12.60
N VAL A 609 -0.57 20.99 12.53
CA VAL A 609 0.04 19.66 12.72
C VAL A 609 0.29 18.98 11.38
N PHE A 610 1.55 18.61 11.12
CA PHE A 610 1.94 18.00 9.84
C PHE A 610 2.28 16.53 10.07
N PHE A 611 1.53 15.66 9.40
CA PHE A 611 1.78 14.22 9.40
C PHE A 611 2.63 13.87 8.19
N SER A 612 3.72 13.12 8.36
CA SER A 612 4.35 12.42 7.24
C SER A 612 3.55 11.18 6.85
N ASP A 613 3.89 10.59 5.71
CA ASP A 613 3.54 9.19 5.45
C ASP A 613 4.24 8.28 6.47
N ALA A 614 3.63 7.13 6.79
CA ALA A 614 4.28 6.07 7.56
C ALA A 614 4.88 5.03 6.63
N TYR A 615 6.20 4.98 6.54
CA TYR A 615 6.90 4.01 5.70
C TYR A 615 7.20 2.75 6.50
N LEU A 616 7.10 1.58 5.86
CA LEU A 616 7.60 0.35 6.43
C LEU A 616 9.12 0.48 6.61
N VAL A 617 9.58 0.31 7.85
CA VAL A 617 10.99 0.19 8.19
C VAL A 617 11.34 -1.27 8.02
N ASP A 618 12.37 -1.52 7.20
CA ASP A 618 13.06 -2.80 6.96
C ASP A 618 12.37 -4.05 7.51
N PRO A 619 11.89 -4.91 6.62
CA PRO A 619 12.57 -6.20 6.64
C PRO A 619 13.15 -6.54 5.27
N HIS A 620 14.34 -7.15 5.28
CA HIS A 620 15.02 -7.70 4.11
C HIS A 620 14.17 -8.70 3.27
N LYS A 621 13.01 -9.16 3.77
CA LYS A 621 12.05 -10.10 3.15
C LYS A 621 10.59 -9.91 3.63
N PRO A 622 9.88 -8.83 3.27
CA PRO A 622 8.51 -8.60 3.75
C PRO A 622 7.53 -9.69 3.29
N GLU A 623 7.83 -10.39 2.18
CA GLU A 623 7.06 -11.49 1.59
C GLU A 623 6.69 -12.59 2.61
N ARG A 624 7.50 -12.81 3.64
CA ARG A 624 7.27 -13.82 4.69
C ARG A 624 6.19 -13.45 5.70
N ASN A 625 5.73 -12.20 5.69
CA ASN A 625 4.82 -11.66 6.70
C ASN A 625 3.51 -11.14 6.07
N TRP A 626 3.23 -11.53 4.81
CA TRP A 626 1.94 -11.29 4.18
C TRP A 626 1.00 -12.47 4.42
N CYS A 627 0.00 -12.25 5.25
CA CYS A 627 -1.03 -13.22 5.51
C CYS A 627 -2.18 -13.06 4.53
N SER A 628 -2.82 -14.18 4.19
CA SER A 628 -4.09 -14.17 3.47
C SER A 628 -5.24 -14.53 4.40
N MET A 629 -6.43 -14.01 4.09
CA MET A 629 -7.67 -14.41 4.75
C MET A 629 -8.82 -14.38 3.75
N ASP A 630 -9.66 -15.41 3.82
CA ASP A 630 -10.86 -15.53 2.99
C ASP A 630 -12.07 -15.00 3.77
N GLY A 631 -12.80 -14.06 3.16
CA GLY A 631 -14.07 -13.54 3.66
C GLY A 631 -15.24 -14.18 2.93
N VAL A 632 -15.95 -15.11 3.56
CA VAL A 632 -17.13 -15.76 2.98
C VAL A 632 -18.40 -15.23 3.62
N ARG A 633 -19.32 -14.68 2.82
CA ARG A 633 -20.67 -14.32 3.28
C ARG A 633 -21.53 -15.57 3.31
N MET A 634 -22.18 -15.81 4.45
CA MET A 634 -23.15 -16.89 4.61
C MET A 634 -24.58 -16.34 4.54
N ASP A 635 -25.47 -17.06 3.88
CA ASP A 635 -26.91 -16.84 3.97
C ASP A 635 -27.42 -17.36 5.32
N PRO A 636 -28.01 -16.51 6.18
CA PRO A 636 -28.47 -16.91 7.50
C PRO A 636 -29.67 -17.87 7.50
N GLN A 637 -30.47 -17.92 6.42
CA GLN A 637 -31.61 -18.84 6.31
C GLN A 637 -31.17 -20.26 5.93
N THR A 638 -30.22 -20.38 5.00
CA THR A 638 -29.75 -21.68 4.50
C THR A 638 -28.46 -22.15 5.14
N ALA A 639 -27.71 -21.26 5.79
CA ALA A 639 -26.33 -21.45 6.23
C ALA A 639 -25.39 -21.93 5.11
N ARG A 640 -25.64 -21.51 3.86
CA ARG A 640 -24.78 -21.75 2.71
C ARG A 640 -23.99 -20.49 2.35
N PRO A 641 -22.80 -20.62 1.75
CA PRO A 641 -22.11 -19.48 1.17
C PRO A 641 -22.99 -18.81 0.12
N VAL A 642 -23.04 -17.47 0.13
CA VAL A 642 -23.65 -16.70 -0.96
C VAL A 642 -22.66 -16.71 -2.12
N GLU A 643 -23.09 -17.19 -3.29
CA GLU A 643 -22.27 -17.18 -4.50
C GLU A 643 -21.80 -15.74 -4.82
N THR A 644 -20.62 -15.63 -5.43
CA THR A 644 -19.92 -14.36 -5.76
C THR A 644 -19.59 -13.41 -4.60
N ALA A 645 -20.00 -13.70 -3.37
CA ALA A 645 -19.75 -12.84 -2.20
C ALA A 645 -18.46 -13.16 -1.41
N LYS A 646 -17.53 -13.91 -2.01
CA LYS A 646 -16.19 -14.16 -1.45
C LYS A 646 -15.31 -12.92 -1.62
N HIS A 647 -14.61 -12.54 -0.57
CA HIS A 647 -13.64 -11.44 -0.56
C HIS A 647 -12.29 -11.96 -0.09
N ASP A 648 -11.25 -11.77 -0.89
CA ASP A 648 -9.91 -12.27 -0.62
C ASP A 648 -8.99 -11.11 -0.17
N TYR A 649 -8.36 -11.27 0.99
CA TYR A 649 -7.51 -10.23 1.61
C TYR A 649 -6.05 -10.67 1.63
N LEU A 650 -5.14 -9.75 1.29
CA LEU A 650 -3.70 -9.89 1.51
C LEU A 650 -3.21 -8.74 2.38
N PHE A 651 -2.70 -9.04 3.57
CA PHE A 651 -2.36 -8.04 4.57
C PHE A 651 -1.07 -8.35 5.32
N PRO A 652 -0.35 -7.31 5.79
CA PRO A 652 0.82 -7.48 6.64
C PRO A 652 0.40 -7.93 8.04
N TYR A 653 1.15 -8.88 8.60
CA TYR A 653 1.03 -9.30 9.99
C TYR A 653 2.39 -9.66 10.57
N GLY A 654 2.69 -9.11 11.75
CA GLY A 654 3.93 -9.41 12.46
C GLY A 654 4.51 -8.20 13.22
N GLU A 655 5.37 -8.47 14.18
CA GLU A 655 5.98 -7.42 15.02
C GLU A 655 7.15 -6.72 14.32
N GLU A 656 7.82 -7.45 13.42
CA GLU A 656 8.90 -6.99 12.55
C GLU A 656 8.44 -6.04 11.46
N LEU A 657 7.13 -6.03 11.14
CA LEU A 657 6.56 -5.07 10.20
C LEU A 657 6.28 -3.74 10.89
N VAL A 658 7.33 -2.94 11.08
CA VAL A 658 7.28 -1.65 11.80
C VAL A 658 7.08 -0.50 10.82
N PHE A 659 6.01 0.27 10.99
CA PHE A 659 5.76 1.50 10.24
C PHE A 659 6.21 2.71 11.05
N LYS A 660 7.00 3.59 10.43
CA LYS A 660 7.52 4.82 11.05
C LYS A 660 6.99 6.06 10.35
N PHE A 661 6.46 7.00 11.12
CA PHE A 661 6.08 8.33 10.66
C PHE A 661 6.52 9.39 11.66
N GLN A 662 6.42 10.65 11.23
CA GLN A 662 6.68 11.80 12.07
C GLN A 662 5.49 12.76 12.11
N VAL A 663 5.39 13.48 13.21
CA VAL A 663 4.48 14.61 13.40
C VAL A 663 5.33 15.85 13.67
N ASP A 664 5.27 16.83 12.78
CA ASP A 664 5.98 18.11 12.92
C ASP A 664 5.00 19.24 13.28
N ILE A 665 5.41 20.08 14.23
CA ILE A 665 4.65 21.22 14.75
C ILE A 665 5.60 22.42 14.81
N PRO A 666 5.56 23.33 13.83
CA PRO A 666 6.32 24.56 13.86
C PRO A 666 5.63 25.64 14.69
N ASP A 667 6.43 26.43 15.42
CA ASP A 667 6.07 27.69 16.08
C ASP A 667 4.86 27.58 17.00
N LEU A 668 4.91 26.61 17.90
CA LEU A 668 3.94 26.43 18.96
C LEU A 668 3.91 27.68 19.87
N ARG A 669 2.72 28.20 20.18
CA ARG A 669 2.55 29.33 21.10
C ARG A 669 1.76 28.92 22.33
N GLU A 670 1.86 29.69 23.39
CA GLU A 670 1.07 29.46 24.60
C GLU A 670 -0.45 29.50 24.35
N SER A 671 -0.90 30.35 23.42
CA SER A 671 -2.32 30.41 23.02
C SER A 671 -2.83 29.11 22.39
N ASP A 672 -1.92 28.27 21.89
CA ASP A 672 -2.27 27.05 21.17
C ASP A 672 -2.35 25.84 22.13
N LEU A 673 -1.91 25.98 23.39
CA LEU A 673 -1.81 24.88 24.36
C LEU A 673 -3.11 24.09 24.55
N GLU A 674 -4.28 24.72 24.49
CA GLU A 674 -5.56 24.01 24.56
C GLU A 674 -5.74 23.05 23.37
N ALA A 675 -5.45 23.52 22.15
CA ALA A 675 -5.52 22.70 20.96
C ALA A 675 -4.48 21.57 20.99
N PHE A 676 -3.26 21.86 21.44
CA PHE A 676 -2.20 20.86 21.53
C PHE A 676 -2.40 19.85 22.67
N SER A 677 -3.13 20.21 23.73
CA SER A 677 -3.60 19.23 24.72
C SER A 677 -4.49 18.17 24.07
N VAL A 678 -5.36 18.57 23.12
CA VAL A 678 -6.15 17.61 22.33
C VAL A 678 -5.22 16.66 21.57
N LEU A 679 -4.16 17.17 20.92
CA LEU A 679 -3.20 16.31 20.22
C LEU A 679 -2.49 15.33 21.18
N ALA A 680 -2.10 15.78 22.37
CA ALA A 680 -1.48 14.92 23.38
C ALA A 680 -2.42 13.78 23.83
N HIS A 681 -3.70 14.08 24.06
CA HIS A 681 -4.73 13.06 24.32
C HIS A 681 -4.92 12.10 23.14
N LEU A 682 -4.84 12.57 21.90
CA LEU A 682 -4.93 11.71 20.71
C LEU A 682 -3.72 10.79 20.55
N ILE A 683 -2.51 11.27 20.84
CA ILE A 683 -1.30 10.43 20.83
C ILE A 683 -1.42 9.33 21.88
N GLN A 684 -1.95 9.67 23.05
CA GLN A 684 -2.29 8.73 24.10
C GLN A 684 -3.38 7.72 23.72
N ASP A 685 -4.42 8.14 23.02
CA ASP A 685 -5.41 7.25 22.42
C ASP A 685 -4.75 6.31 21.42
N PHE A 686 -3.79 6.80 20.61
CA PHE A 686 -3.05 5.97 19.66
C PHE A 686 -2.13 4.96 20.34
N GLN A 687 -1.44 5.34 21.43
CA GLN A 687 -0.64 4.41 22.25
C GLN A 687 -1.48 3.29 22.88
N ARG A 688 -2.73 3.57 23.24
CA ARG A 688 -3.69 2.58 23.76
C ARG A 688 -4.34 1.73 22.66
N GLY A 689 -4.22 2.15 21.40
CA GLY A 689 -4.81 1.49 20.24
C GLY A 689 -6.27 1.82 20.02
N ASP A 690 -6.71 3.03 20.39
CA ASP A 690 -8.08 3.54 20.24
C ASP A 690 -8.30 4.34 18.94
N ILE A 691 -7.26 4.54 18.14
CA ILE A 691 -7.32 5.23 16.83
C ILE A 691 -7.07 4.22 15.71
N PRO A 692 -8.13 3.74 15.02
CA PRO A 692 -7.97 2.76 13.95
C PRO A 692 -7.56 3.38 12.61
N ILE A 693 -6.56 2.78 11.97
CA ILE A 693 -5.99 3.19 10.67
C ILE A 693 -6.51 2.28 9.54
N GLY A 694 -6.79 2.84 8.36
CA GLY A 694 -7.15 2.04 7.17
C GLY A 694 -8.61 1.62 7.08
N GLY A 695 -8.89 0.51 6.39
CA GLY A 695 -10.19 -0.09 6.15
C GLY A 695 -10.47 -1.31 7.05
N GLU A 696 -11.64 -1.95 6.87
CA GLU A 696 -12.04 -3.18 7.58
C GLU A 696 -11.98 -3.11 9.13
N LYS A 697 -12.14 -1.91 9.69
CA LYS A 697 -12.01 -1.62 11.14
C LYS A 697 -12.98 -2.43 12.02
N THR A 698 -14.15 -2.79 11.50
CA THR A 698 -15.12 -3.62 12.26
C THR A 698 -14.73 -5.10 12.30
N SER A 699 -13.77 -5.49 11.47
CA SER A 699 -13.19 -6.84 11.38
C SER A 699 -11.81 -6.89 12.04
N GLY A 700 -11.52 -5.99 13.00
CA GLY A 700 -10.29 -6.02 13.81
C GLY A 700 -9.08 -5.35 13.17
N PHE A 701 -9.13 -5.02 11.88
CA PHE A 701 -8.02 -4.40 11.18
C PHE A 701 -7.75 -2.97 11.65
N GLY A 702 -6.47 -2.60 11.71
CA GLY A 702 -6.02 -1.23 11.89
C GLY A 702 -6.03 -0.70 13.31
N TRP A 703 -6.47 -1.49 14.30
CA TRP A 703 -6.44 -1.12 15.73
C TRP A 703 -5.05 -1.41 16.33
N VAL A 704 -4.07 -0.66 15.84
CA VAL A 704 -2.66 -0.77 16.23
C VAL A 704 -2.32 0.17 17.38
N LYS A 705 -1.27 -0.17 18.13
CA LYS A 705 -0.72 0.69 19.19
C LYS A 705 0.47 1.48 18.66
N GLY A 706 0.43 2.78 18.83
CA GLY A 706 1.56 3.67 18.56
C GLY A 706 2.59 3.66 19.67
N GLN A 707 3.85 3.91 19.33
CA GLN A 707 4.95 4.14 20.27
C GLN A 707 5.69 5.41 19.86
N ILE A 708 6.00 6.27 20.84
CA ILE A 708 6.81 7.46 20.59
C ILE A 708 8.27 7.05 20.78
N GLY A 709 9.01 6.93 19.67
CA GLY A 709 10.43 6.57 19.72
C GLY A 709 11.32 7.75 20.09
N GLU A 710 10.96 8.95 19.64
CA GLU A 710 11.73 10.17 19.86
C GLU A 710 10.83 11.41 19.94
N VAL A 711 11.15 12.32 20.87
CA VAL A 711 10.65 13.69 20.90
C VAL A 711 11.82 14.64 20.69
N ASN A 712 11.74 15.51 19.70
CA ASN A 712 12.76 16.49 19.38
C ASN A 712 12.15 17.90 19.45
N TRP A 713 12.67 18.71 20.36
CA TRP A 713 12.24 20.09 20.58
C TRP A 713 13.39 21.05 20.25
N LEU A 714 13.14 21.97 19.33
CA LEU A 714 14.04 23.07 19.00
C LEU A 714 13.39 24.37 19.45
N THR A 715 14.15 25.23 20.13
CA THR A 715 13.66 26.52 20.64
C THR A 715 14.75 27.58 20.58
N ALA A 716 14.34 28.84 20.46
CA ALA A 716 15.23 29.99 20.62
C ALA A 716 15.60 30.23 22.09
N THR A 717 14.73 29.87 23.03
CA THR A 717 14.88 30.17 24.46
C THR A 717 14.51 28.99 25.35
N ALA A 718 15.23 28.86 26.47
CA ALA A 718 15.01 27.81 27.47
C ALA A 718 13.82 28.11 28.39
N ASP A 719 13.36 29.37 28.42
CA ASP A 719 12.31 29.85 29.32
C ASP A 719 10.90 29.77 28.69
N GLY A 720 9.90 30.24 29.44
CA GLY A 720 8.52 30.39 28.99
C GLY A 720 7.88 29.05 28.60
N LEU A 721 7.53 28.91 27.31
CA LEU A 721 6.88 27.72 26.79
C LEU A 721 7.74 26.47 27.01
N THR A 722 9.05 26.50 26.74
CA THR A 722 9.93 25.34 26.89
C THR A 722 9.88 24.76 28.30
N LYS A 723 10.03 25.61 29.31
CA LYS A 723 9.93 25.23 30.72
C LYS A 723 8.53 24.70 31.09
N LYS A 724 7.47 25.25 30.50
CA LYS A 724 6.09 24.77 30.71
C LYS A 724 5.85 23.37 30.13
N LEU A 725 6.50 23.03 29.02
CA LEU A 725 6.32 21.74 28.35
C LEU A 725 7.21 20.64 28.93
N PHE A 726 8.47 20.98 29.20
CA PHE A 726 9.52 20.02 29.51
C PHE A 726 10.14 20.24 30.89
N GLY A 727 9.72 21.23 31.68
CA GLY A 727 10.31 21.52 32.98
C GLY A 727 11.74 22.03 32.87
N ASP A 728 12.59 21.65 33.82
CA ASP A 728 13.99 22.08 33.91
C ASP A 728 14.96 21.15 33.14
N GLN A 729 14.51 20.56 32.03
CA GLN A 729 15.34 19.69 31.19
C GLN A 729 16.50 20.47 30.54
N THR A 730 17.70 19.88 30.53
CA THR A 730 18.88 20.49 29.93
C THR A 730 18.79 20.54 28.41
N LEU A 731 19.05 21.71 27.83
CA LEU A 731 19.06 21.93 26.38
C LEU A 731 20.50 22.02 25.86
N ALA A 732 20.80 21.32 24.76
CA ALA A 732 22.06 21.45 24.05
C ALA A 732 22.00 22.59 23.02
N ARG A 733 23.03 23.44 22.94
CA ARG A 733 23.12 24.45 21.89
C ARG A 733 23.63 23.82 20.59
N GLU A 734 22.84 23.89 19.54
CA GLU A 734 23.16 23.33 18.21
C GLU A 734 22.88 24.39 17.13
N GLY A 735 23.94 25.04 16.66
CA GLY A 735 23.82 26.16 15.73
C GLY A 735 23.01 27.32 16.32
N MET A 736 21.92 27.70 15.65
CA MET A 736 20.99 28.75 16.11
C MET A 736 19.95 28.26 17.12
N TRP A 737 19.84 26.94 17.34
CA TRP A 737 18.82 26.34 18.19
C TRP A 737 19.37 25.94 19.55
N GLN A 738 18.48 25.92 20.54
CA GLN A 738 18.59 25.08 21.72
C GLN A 738 17.74 23.83 21.50
N ARG A 739 18.32 22.65 21.70
CA ARG A 739 17.71 21.35 21.38
C ARG A 739 17.54 20.48 22.62
N LEU A 740 16.36 19.89 22.75
CA LEU A 740 16.06 18.77 23.63
C LEU A 740 15.71 17.55 22.77
N THR A 741 16.32 16.42 23.06
CA THR A 741 15.96 15.13 22.45
C THR A 741 15.64 14.14 23.57
N LEU A 742 14.41 13.61 23.57
CA LEU A 742 13.99 12.53 24.46
C LEU A 742 13.83 11.26 23.63
N THR A 743 14.25 10.13 24.17
CA THR A 743 14.11 8.80 23.54
C THR A 743 13.53 7.79 24.52
N GLY A 744 13.02 6.66 24.02
CA GLY A 744 12.51 5.57 24.86
C GLY A 744 11.39 6.02 25.82
N ASP A 745 11.46 5.61 27.09
CA ASP A 745 10.44 5.94 28.09
C ASP A 745 10.31 7.44 28.36
N ALA A 746 11.41 8.20 28.25
CA ALA A 746 11.38 9.65 28.37
C ALA A 746 10.58 10.29 27.22
N ALA A 747 10.68 9.75 26.00
CA ALA A 747 9.86 10.18 24.86
C ALA A 747 8.39 9.77 25.03
N ALA A 748 8.13 8.53 25.44
CA ALA A 748 6.79 8.00 25.65
C ALA A 748 6.01 8.80 26.71
N ASN A 749 6.72 9.30 27.72
CA ASN A 749 6.17 10.11 28.81
C ASN A 749 6.39 11.62 28.64
N GLY A 750 7.15 12.05 27.63
CA GLY A 750 7.54 13.45 27.41
C GLY A 750 6.36 14.34 27.01
N LEU A 751 5.22 13.75 26.69
CA LEU A 751 3.98 14.44 26.35
C LEU A 751 2.93 14.37 27.47
N ARG A 752 3.35 14.50 28.74
CA ARG A 752 2.45 14.52 29.91
C ARG A 752 1.82 15.88 30.24
N TRP A 753 2.10 16.92 29.46
CA TRP A 753 1.44 18.25 29.42
C TRP A 753 -0.08 18.24 29.13
N LEU A 754 -0.82 17.25 29.61
CA LEU A 754 -2.26 17.12 29.47
C LEU A 754 -2.97 18.15 30.34
N ALA A 755 -3.33 19.29 29.76
CA ALA A 755 -4.41 20.07 30.34
C ALA A 755 -5.72 19.25 30.21
N PRO A 756 -6.49 19.03 31.29
CA PRO A 756 -7.81 18.42 31.22
C PRO A 756 -8.68 19.09 30.15
N LEU A 757 -9.34 18.29 29.31
CA LEU A 757 -10.33 18.80 28.37
C LEU A 757 -11.65 18.97 29.12
N THR A 758 -11.79 20.08 29.85
CA THR A 758 -13.01 20.38 30.61
C THR A 758 -14.15 20.71 29.66
N GLY A 759 -15.33 20.11 29.90
CA GLY A 759 -16.51 20.24 29.05
C GLY A 759 -17.77 19.72 29.74
N ALA A 760 -18.90 19.75 29.03
CA ALA A 760 -20.15 19.19 29.50
C ALA A 760 -20.04 17.67 29.70
N LYS A 761 -20.86 17.11 30.60
CA LYS A 761 -20.93 15.66 30.77
C LYS A 761 -21.43 15.01 29.47
N PRO A 762 -20.81 13.90 29.00
CA PRO A 762 -21.30 13.16 27.85
C PRO A 762 -22.77 12.79 28.00
N ALA A 763 -23.52 12.80 26.90
CA ALA A 763 -24.93 12.44 26.91
C ALA A 763 -25.13 10.98 27.35
N ALA A 764 -26.11 10.74 28.23
CA ALA A 764 -26.48 9.40 28.66
C ALA A 764 -27.06 8.55 27.53
N THR A 765 -27.60 9.18 26.48
CA THR A 765 -28.15 8.50 25.30
C THR A 765 -27.21 8.63 24.10
N PRO A 766 -27.13 7.62 23.21
CA PRO A 766 -26.39 7.72 21.97
C PRO A 766 -26.87 8.90 21.09
N PRO A 767 -25.96 9.60 20.38
CA PRO A 767 -26.36 10.63 19.42
C PRO A 767 -27.07 10.01 18.22
N LYS A 768 -28.09 10.69 17.69
CA LYS A 768 -28.80 10.26 16.47
C LYS A 768 -28.54 11.23 15.32
N ALA A 769 -28.37 10.69 14.12
CA ALA A 769 -28.30 11.47 12.89
C ALA A 769 -29.70 11.97 12.48
N GLN A 770 -29.77 12.90 11.53
CA GLN A 770 -31.03 13.43 11.02
C GLN A 770 -31.96 12.33 10.47
N ALA A 771 -31.39 11.26 9.90
CA ALA A 771 -32.15 10.13 9.37
C ALA A 771 -32.57 9.12 10.47
N GLY A 772 -32.29 9.37 11.75
CA GLY A 772 -32.78 8.58 12.89
C GLY A 772 -31.87 7.46 13.39
N TYR A 773 -30.84 7.06 12.63
CA TYR A 773 -29.85 6.06 13.08
C TYR A 773 -28.87 6.63 14.11
N ILE A 774 -28.25 5.75 14.92
CA ILE A 774 -27.24 6.14 15.90
C ILE A 774 -25.95 6.57 15.18
N SER A 775 -25.54 7.80 15.45
CA SER A 775 -24.43 8.46 14.78
C SER A 775 -23.08 8.09 15.40
N HIS A 776 -22.05 8.04 14.56
CA HIS A 776 -20.64 7.95 14.95
C HIS A 776 -19.98 9.32 15.19
N ARG A 777 -20.71 10.44 15.06
CA ARG A 777 -20.13 11.80 15.11
C ARG A 777 -19.57 12.20 16.48
N ALA A 778 -20.11 11.63 17.55
CA ALA A 778 -19.76 11.86 18.94
C ALA A 778 -20.06 10.61 19.76
N PHE A 779 -19.65 10.60 21.03
CA PHE A 779 -19.93 9.51 21.95
C PHE A 779 -21.11 9.83 22.88
N GLY A 780 -21.89 8.81 23.19
CA GLY A 780 -22.96 8.81 24.18
C GLY A 780 -23.31 7.37 24.57
N GLY A 781 -24.28 7.18 25.47
CA GLY A 781 -24.67 5.82 25.89
C GLY A 781 -23.50 5.01 26.45
N TYR A 782 -23.47 3.71 26.15
CA TYR A 782 -22.44 2.80 26.63
C TYR A 782 -21.35 2.56 25.58
N SER A 783 -20.10 2.76 25.99
CA SER A 783 -18.91 2.47 25.18
C SER A 783 -17.90 1.71 26.04
N GLY A 784 -17.13 0.80 25.46
CA GLY A 784 -16.26 -0.07 26.24
C GLY A 784 -15.64 -1.20 25.43
N LYS A 785 -15.18 -2.22 26.16
CA LYS A 785 -14.51 -3.39 25.61
C LYS A 785 -14.90 -4.64 26.41
N LEU A 786 -15.24 -5.71 25.70
CA LEU A 786 -15.32 -7.06 26.26
C LEU A 786 -14.03 -7.79 25.92
N ILE A 787 -13.40 -8.40 26.92
CA ILE A 787 -12.30 -9.35 26.72
C ILE A 787 -12.89 -10.75 26.86
N VAL A 788 -12.64 -11.61 25.89
CA VAL A 788 -13.33 -12.90 25.77
C VAL A 788 -12.34 -14.02 25.54
N ASP A 789 -12.50 -15.11 26.28
CA ASP A 789 -11.87 -16.40 26.02
C ASP A 789 -12.85 -17.37 25.35
N ALA A 790 -12.48 -17.86 24.16
CA ALA A 790 -13.17 -18.90 23.44
C ALA A 790 -12.58 -20.27 23.79
N GLU A 791 -13.30 -21.05 24.58
CA GLU A 791 -12.98 -22.43 24.94
C GLU A 791 -13.57 -23.41 23.91
N VAL A 792 -12.72 -24.24 23.32
CA VAL A 792 -13.14 -25.27 22.36
C VAL A 792 -13.74 -26.45 23.13
N LEU A 793 -14.97 -26.85 22.80
CA LEU A 793 -15.68 -27.97 23.43
C LEU A 793 -15.72 -29.23 22.55
N SER A 794 -15.69 -29.05 21.23
CA SER A 794 -15.54 -30.15 20.27
C SER A 794 -14.54 -29.75 19.19
N PRO A 795 -13.87 -30.71 18.51
CA PRO A 795 -12.83 -30.38 17.54
C PRO A 795 -13.25 -29.27 16.59
N LEU A 796 -12.45 -28.21 16.50
CA LEU A 796 -12.78 -26.99 15.77
C LEU A 796 -11.87 -26.86 14.56
N HIS A 797 -12.45 -26.69 13.38
CA HIS A 797 -11.69 -26.45 12.16
C HIS A 797 -12.24 -25.24 11.39
N ILE A 798 -11.36 -24.26 11.16
CA ILE A 798 -11.53 -23.19 10.19
C ILE A 798 -10.35 -23.34 9.23
N ALA A 799 -10.63 -23.52 7.94
CA ALA A 799 -9.56 -23.77 6.97
C ALA A 799 -8.62 -22.56 6.88
N GLU A 800 -7.32 -22.83 6.80
CA GLU A 800 -6.33 -21.83 6.40
C GLU A 800 -6.61 -21.28 4.99
N SER A 801 -6.17 -20.05 4.75
CA SER A 801 -6.25 -19.38 3.45
C SER A 801 -5.01 -19.65 2.60
N GLY A 802 -5.18 -19.59 1.28
CA GLY A 802 -4.09 -19.81 0.33
C GLY A 802 -3.88 -21.28 -0.01
N GLU A 803 -2.61 -21.69 -0.11
CA GLU A 803 -2.22 -23.05 -0.47
C GLU A 803 -2.50 -24.05 0.66
N PRO A 804 -3.00 -25.27 0.37
CA PRO A 804 -3.08 -26.33 1.36
C PRO A 804 -1.71 -26.62 1.97
N SER A 805 -1.61 -26.71 3.30
CA SER A 805 -0.36 -27.08 3.97
C SER A 805 0.17 -28.45 3.57
N PHE A 806 -0.72 -29.37 3.17
CA PHE A 806 -0.35 -30.74 2.80
C PHE A 806 -1.05 -31.17 1.52
N LYS A 807 -0.34 -31.88 0.66
CA LYS A 807 -0.85 -32.41 -0.61
C LYS A 807 -0.30 -33.81 -0.85
N THR A 808 -1.14 -34.70 -1.33
CA THR A 808 -0.74 -36.05 -1.77
C THR A 808 -1.56 -36.47 -2.98
N LYS A 809 -0.95 -37.25 -3.87
CA LYS A 809 -1.65 -37.85 -5.01
C LYS A 809 -2.03 -39.30 -4.67
N THR A 810 -3.31 -39.60 -4.76
CA THR A 810 -3.87 -40.96 -4.61
C THR A 810 -4.28 -41.52 -5.97
N ALA A 811 -4.68 -42.80 -6.03
CA ALA A 811 -5.28 -43.39 -7.24
C ALA A 811 -6.52 -42.63 -7.72
N ASP A 812 -7.30 -42.07 -6.78
CA ASP A 812 -8.52 -41.31 -7.07
C ASP A 812 -8.26 -39.84 -7.46
N GLY A 813 -7.02 -39.35 -7.34
CA GLY A 813 -6.63 -37.98 -7.65
C GLY A 813 -5.89 -37.25 -6.51
N VAL A 814 -5.72 -35.94 -6.68
CA VAL A 814 -5.04 -35.06 -5.70
C VAL A 814 -5.93 -34.87 -4.46
N VAL A 815 -5.33 -35.05 -3.28
CA VAL A 815 -5.96 -34.83 -1.98
C VAL A 815 -5.22 -33.72 -1.24
N ASN A 816 -5.99 -32.75 -0.75
CA ASN A 816 -5.49 -31.59 -0.02
C ASN A 816 -5.79 -31.75 1.47
N GLY A 817 -4.75 -31.67 2.30
CA GLY A 817 -4.84 -31.59 3.75
C GLY A 817 -4.81 -30.14 4.19
N TRP A 818 -5.90 -29.70 4.83
CA TRP A 818 -6.06 -28.32 5.30
C TRP A 818 -5.74 -28.22 6.77
N ASP A 819 -4.79 -27.37 7.11
CA ASP A 819 -4.52 -27.01 8.49
C ASP A 819 -5.57 -26.02 9.03
N PHE A 820 -5.58 -25.85 10.35
CA PHE A 820 -6.34 -24.80 11.01
C PHE A 820 -5.80 -23.41 10.63
N PHE A 821 -6.69 -22.42 10.50
CA PHE A 821 -6.33 -21.04 10.19
C PHE A 821 -5.26 -20.51 11.14
N ALA A 822 -4.19 -19.99 10.55
CA ALA A 822 -3.11 -19.31 11.25
C ALA A 822 -2.79 -17.99 10.57
N MET A 823 -2.24 -17.05 11.34
CA MET A 823 -1.67 -15.82 10.81
C MET A 823 -0.33 -16.16 10.14
N ALA A 824 -0.39 -16.66 8.91
CA ALA A 824 0.76 -17.17 8.18
C ALA A 824 0.67 -16.85 6.67
N PRO A 825 1.81 -16.92 5.95
CA PRO A 825 1.83 -16.75 4.50
C PRO A 825 0.84 -17.60 3.72
N ALA A 826 0.35 -17.04 2.62
CA ALA A 826 -0.55 -17.75 1.70
C ALA A 826 0.11 -18.98 1.05
N GLU A 827 1.43 -18.96 0.88
CA GLU A 827 2.21 -20.04 0.26
C GLU A 827 2.74 -20.99 1.32
N ALA A 828 2.52 -22.30 1.15
CA ALA A 828 2.80 -23.27 2.20
C ALA A 828 4.29 -23.33 2.56
N ALA A 829 5.17 -23.23 1.56
CA ALA A 829 6.63 -23.26 1.72
C ALA A 829 7.20 -22.06 2.50
N LEU A 830 6.45 -20.97 2.64
CA LEU A 830 6.87 -19.78 3.40
C LEU A 830 6.38 -19.79 4.85
N ARG A 831 5.52 -20.74 5.23
CA ARG A 831 4.97 -20.83 6.58
C ARG A 831 6.03 -21.37 7.54
N ALA A 832 6.14 -20.75 8.72
CA ALA A 832 6.97 -21.28 9.78
C ALA A 832 6.40 -22.59 10.34
N GLU A 833 7.27 -23.45 10.86
CA GLU A 833 6.87 -24.71 11.53
C GLU A 833 5.96 -24.43 12.73
N THR A 834 6.31 -23.42 13.53
CA THR A 834 5.46 -22.93 14.61
C THR A 834 4.52 -21.85 14.06
N LYS A 835 3.23 -22.19 13.97
CA LYS A 835 2.18 -21.30 13.49
C LYS A 835 1.44 -20.63 14.63
N LEU A 836 1.04 -19.37 14.43
CA LEU A 836 0.13 -18.67 15.33
C LEU A 836 -1.32 -18.89 14.88
N TYR A 837 -1.98 -19.89 15.46
CA TYR A 837 -3.38 -20.20 15.16
C TYR A 837 -4.31 -19.13 15.70
N ALA A 838 -5.37 -18.84 14.93
CA ALA A 838 -6.34 -17.83 15.31
C ALA A 838 -7.76 -18.18 14.88
N LEU A 839 -8.73 -17.69 15.64
CA LEU A 839 -10.09 -17.51 15.16
C LEU A 839 -10.13 -16.22 14.32
N PRO A 840 -10.48 -16.29 13.02
CA PRO A 840 -10.62 -15.09 12.22
C PRO A 840 -11.69 -14.16 12.79
N SER A 841 -11.40 -12.87 12.84
CA SER A 841 -12.31 -11.84 13.35
C SER A 841 -13.67 -11.84 12.63
N ARG A 842 -13.68 -12.06 11.31
CA ARG A 842 -14.91 -12.14 10.51
C ARG A 842 -15.76 -13.37 10.85
N SER A 843 -15.13 -14.49 11.22
CA SER A 843 -15.83 -15.69 11.66
C SER A 843 -16.49 -15.47 13.03
N ILE A 844 -15.78 -14.84 13.97
CA ILE A 844 -16.33 -14.43 15.27
C ILE A 844 -17.50 -13.44 15.07
N LYS A 845 -17.27 -12.39 14.27
CA LYS A 845 -18.30 -11.40 13.94
C LYS A 845 -19.53 -12.04 13.31
N GLY A 846 -19.35 -12.95 12.35
CA GLY A 846 -20.43 -13.65 11.66
C GLY A 846 -21.25 -14.53 12.61
N LEU A 847 -20.58 -15.28 13.49
CA LEU A 847 -21.22 -16.07 14.55
C LEU A 847 -22.09 -15.21 15.45
N LEU A 848 -21.52 -14.17 16.06
CA LEU A 848 -22.23 -13.33 17.02
C LEU A 848 -23.33 -12.50 16.35
N ARG A 849 -23.10 -12.06 15.11
CA ARG A 849 -24.14 -11.41 14.30
C ARG A 849 -25.33 -12.33 14.09
N HIS A 850 -25.10 -13.60 13.78
CA HIS A 850 -26.18 -14.58 13.56
C HIS A 850 -27.02 -14.80 14.82
N ILE A 851 -26.38 -15.04 15.97
CA ILE A 851 -27.09 -15.19 17.25
C ILE A 851 -27.84 -13.91 17.62
N TYR A 852 -27.22 -12.74 17.45
CA TYR A 852 -27.87 -11.46 17.72
C TYR A 852 -29.07 -11.20 16.80
N THR A 853 -29.02 -11.67 15.55
CA THR A 853 -30.12 -11.53 14.58
C THR A 853 -31.37 -12.24 15.11
N ILE A 854 -31.21 -13.46 15.65
CA ILE A 854 -32.30 -14.24 16.24
C ILE A 854 -32.75 -13.60 17.56
N ALA A 855 -31.81 -13.27 18.45
CA ALA A 855 -32.08 -12.65 19.76
C ALA A 855 -32.75 -11.27 19.68
N SER A 856 -32.76 -10.64 18.50
CA SER A 856 -33.42 -9.35 18.25
C SER A 856 -34.58 -9.41 17.26
N ASP A 857 -34.96 -10.62 16.81
CA ASP A 857 -35.99 -10.85 15.79
C ASP A 857 -35.82 -9.97 14.53
N ALA A 858 -34.60 -9.91 13.99
CA ALA A 858 -34.27 -9.06 12.85
C ALA A 858 -34.54 -9.78 11.51
N ALA A 859 -35.77 -10.27 11.30
CA ALA A 859 -36.14 -11.07 10.12
C ALA A 859 -36.25 -10.24 8.83
N ALA A 860 -36.73 -9.01 8.94
CA ALA A 860 -36.90 -8.11 7.80
C ALA A 860 -35.55 -7.48 7.38
N PRO A 861 -35.22 -7.46 6.07
CA PRO A 861 -34.05 -6.72 5.59
C PRO A 861 -34.26 -5.21 5.78
N SER A 862 -33.18 -4.49 6.08
CA SER A 862 -33.22 -3.02 6.14
C SER A 862 -33.40 -2.45 4.72
N PRO A 863 -34.45 -1.65 4.44
CA PRO A 863 -34.67 -1.06 3.11
C PRO A 863 -33.75 0.12 2.83
N ASP A 864 -33.46 0.93 3.85
CA ASP A 864 -32.63 2.14 3.76
C ASP A 864 -32.08 2.53 5.15
N LEU A 865 -31.15 3.50 5.17
CA LEU A 865 -30.50 3.98 6.40
C LEU A 865 -31.44 4.52 7.49
N SER A 866 -32.64 5.00 7.14
CA SER A 866 -33.59 5.52 8.12
C SER A 866 -34.38 4.42 8.84
N ARG A 867 -34.35 3.20 8.31
CA ARG A 867 -35.14 2.05 8.78
C ARG A 867 -34.27 0.81 8.93
N LEU A 868 -33.18 0.93 9.69
CA LEU A 868 -32.29 -0.18 9.98
C LEU A 868 -32.95 -1.14 10.99
N ASN A 869 -32.88 -2.45 10.71
CA ASN A 869 -33.20 -3.46 11.71
C ASN A 869 -32.14 -3.46 12.84
N PRO A 870 -32.42 -4.09 14.00
CA PRO A 870 -31.51 -4.05 15.15
C PRO A 870 -30.10 -4.59 14.88
N VAL A 871 -29.95 -5.61 14.02
CA VAL A 871 -28.64 -6.20 13.74
C VAL A 871 -27.81 -5.32 12.79
N ASP A 872 -28.44 -4.73 11.78
CA ASP A 872 -27.80 -3.83 10.82
C ASP A 872 -27.36 -2.53 11.48
N ALA A 873 -28.17 -1.98 12.38
CA ALA A 873 -27.84 -0.80 13.17
C ALA A 873 -26.62 -1.00 14.10
N LEU A 874 -26.34 -2.25 14.52
CA LEU A 874 -25.25 -2.56 15.46
C LEU A 874 -24.00 -3.11 14.75
N PHE A 875 -24.14 -4.05 13.83
CA PHE A 875 -23.03 -4.72 13.13
C PHE A 875 -22.60 -4.03 11.83
N GLY A 876 -23.36 -3.03 11.39
CA GLY A 876 -23.15 -2.27 10.16
C GLY A 876 -23.99 -2.81 9.00
N TRP A 877 -24.15 -1.97 7.98
CA TRP A 877 -25.01 -2.24 6.83
C TRP A 877 -24.52 -1.54 5.56
N VAL A 878 -24.69 -2.21 4.42
CA VAL A 878 -24.43 -1.68 3.08
C VAL A 878 -25.66 -2.00 2.23
N GLY A 879 -26.36 -0.96 1.80
CA GLY A 879 -27.53 -1.03 0.93
C GLY A 879 -27.22 -0.63 -0.50
N GLN A 880 -28.29 -0.47 -1.27
CA GLN A 880 -28.23 -0.11 -2.69
C GLN A 880 -28.27 1.42 -2.88
N GLY A 881 -27.41 1.93 -3.75
CA GLY A 881 -27.38 3.36 -4.11
C GLY A 881 -26.37 4.21 -3.32
N PRO A 882 -26.24 5.50 -3.70
CA PRO A 882 -25.22 6.37 -3.13
C PRO A 882 -25.49 6.65 -1.66
N ASN A 883 -24.41 6.68 -0.86
CA ASN A 883 -24.45 6.97 0.57
C ASN A 883 -25.33 6.03 1.42
N GLN A 884 -25.77 4.88 0.91
CA GLN A 884 -26.52 3.87 1.66
C GLN A 884 -25.58 2.87 2.35
N ALA A 885 -24.70 3.37 3.22
CA ALA A 885 -23.82 2.52 4.01
C ALA A 885 -23.53 3.15 5.38
N ILE A 886 -23.44 2.32 6.41
CA ILE A 886 -23.11 2.70 7.79
C ILE A 886 -22.14 1.67 8.40
N MET A 887 -21.13 2.17 9.10
CA MET A 887 -20.21 1.32 9.83
C MET A 887 -20.89 0.73 11.07
N GLY A 888 -20.58 -0.54 11.40
CA GLY A 888 -21.00 -1.12 12.66
C GLY A 888 -20.42 -0.39 13.87
N ARG A 889 -21.12 -0.49 15.00
CA ARG A 889 -20.72 0.02 16.32
C ARG A 889 -19.95 -1.01 17.16
N LEU A 890 -19.68 -2.19 16.57
CA LEU A 890 -18.89 -3.27 17.13
C LEU A 890 -17.66 -3.55 16.27
N THR A 891 -16.55 -3.84 16.94
CA THR A 891 -15.29 -4.32 16.34
C THR A 891 -14.87 -5.61 17.02
N PHE A 892 -14.43 -6.59 16.21
CA PHE A 892 -13.97 -7.89 16.69
C PHE A 892 -12.49 -8.09 16.33
N ASP A 893 -11.65 -8.35 17.33
CA ASP A 893 -10.25 -8.73 17.11
C ASP A 893 -10.12 -10.21 16.70
N PHE A 894 -8.96 -10.60 16.19
CA PHE A 894 -8.62 -12.01 15.97
C PHE A 894 -8.46 -12.74 17.32
N GLY A 895 -8.96 -13.98 17.40
CA GLY A 895 -8.83 -14.81 18.61
C GLY A 895 -7.61 -15.68 18.57
N LEU A 896 -6.52 -15.24 19.21
CA LEU A 896 -5.25 -15.97 19.19
C LEU A 896 -5.30 -17.14 20.16
N PHE A 897 -4.93 -18.33 19.70
CA PHE A 897 -4.77 -19.51 20.54
C PHE A 897 -3.42 -19.50 21.26
N ASP A 898 -3.42 -19.92 22.53
CA ASP A 898 -2.18 -20.24 23.24
C ASP A 898 -1.89 -21.73 23.09
N LYS A 899 -0.84 -22.05 22.32
CA LYS A 899 -0.28 -23.41 22.09
C LYS A 899 -1.33 -24.53 22.06
N PRO A 900 -2.26 -24.52 21.10
CA PRO A 900 -3.35 -25.48 21.07
C PRO A 900 -2.87 -26.88 20.66
N GLU A 901 -3.51 -27.92 21.22
CA GLU A 901 -3.34 -29.29 20.73
C GLU A 901 -4.15 -29.50 19.43
N LEU A 902 -3.58 -30.24 18.49
CA LEU A 902 -4.10 -30.44 17.14
C LEU A 902 -4.19 -31.93 16.83
N ALA A 903 -5.21 -32.34 16.08
CA ALA A 903 -5.27 -33.68 15.48
C ALA A 903 -5.85 -33.66 14.08
N TRP A 904 -5.48 -34.65 13.29
CA TRP A 904 -6.05 -34.88 11.96
C TRP A 904 -7.37 -35.63 12.04
N PHE A 905 -8.30 -35.25 11.17
CA PHE A 905 -9.58 -35.90 11.02
C PHE A 905 -9.90 -36.16 9.55
N LYS A 906 -10.37 -37.38 9.26
CA LYS A 906 -10.98 -37.78 8.01
C LYS A 906 -12.50 -37.70 8.14
N SER A 907 -13.12 -36.93 7.25
CA SER A 907 -14.57 -36.82 7.12
C SER A 907 -14.99 -37.20 5.69
N PRO A 908 -15.56 -38.39 5.47
CA PRO A 908 -16.08 -38.80 4.16
C PRO A 908 -17.08 -37.81 3.57
N TYR A 909 -17.12 -37.68 2.24
CA TYR A 909 -18.08 -36.83 1.52
C TYR A 909 -18.76 -37.62 0.39
N PRO A 910 -20.09 -37.50 0.22
CA PRO A 910 -21.03 -36.75 1.06
C PRO A 910 -21.30 -37.47 2.40
N TYR A 911 -21.54 -36.70 3.47
CA TYR A 911 -21.91 -37.22 4.80
C TYR A 911 -23.44 -37.14 5.07
N THR A 912 -24.24 -37.09 3.99
CA THR A 912 -25.71 -37.13 4.05
C THR A 912 -26.20 -38.43 4.69
N GLY A 913 -27.35 -38.38 5.36
CA GLY A 913 -27.95 -39.55 6.02
C GLY A 913 -27.66 -39.67 7.51
N TRP A 914 -26.64 -38.98 8.05
CA TRP A 914 -26.35 -38.94 9.49
C TRP A 914 -27.18 -37.87 10.19
N THR A 915 -27.89 -38.27 11.25
CA THR A 915 -28.71 -37.38 12.10
C THR A 915 -28.46 -37.70 13.57
N PHE A 916 -28.43 -36.66 14.42
CA PHE A 916 -28.32 -36.82 15.87
C PHE A 916 -29.69 -36.60 16.49
N ALA A 917 -30.28 -37.65 17.06
CA ALA A 917 -31.62 -37.63 17.66
C ALA A 917 -31.69 -38.60 18.84
N GLY A 918 -32.32 -38.16 19.95
CA GLY A 918 -32.41 -38.96 21.18
C GLY A 918 -31.05 -39.32 21.76
N ASP A 919 -30.12 -38.35 21.78
CA ASP A 919 -28.73 -38.48 22.26
C ASP A 919 -27.90 -39.58 21.56
N LYS A 920 -28.29 -39.97 20.34
CA LYS A 920 -27.59 -40.98 19.54
C LYS A 920 -27.50 -40.57 18.06
N TRP A 921 -26.41 -41.00 17.42
CA TRP A 921 -26.25 -40.90 15.97
C TRP A 921 -27.04 -42.00 15.26
N GLN A 922 -27.81 -41.63 14.25
CA GLN A 922 -28.56 -42.54 13.39
C GLN A 922 -28.19 -42.28 11.92
N HIS A 923 -27.95 -43.35 11.15
CA HIS A 923 -27.64 -43.27 9.72
C HIS A 923 -28.76 -43.87 8.88
N GLN A 924 -29.30 -43.10 7.94
CA GLN A 924 -30.28 -43.55 6.96
C GLN A 924 -29.84 -43.09 5.56
N SER A 925 -29.51 -44.06 4.70
CA SER A 925 -29.07 -43.78 3.33
C SER A 925 -30.12 -42.99 2.55
N GLY A 926 -29.70 -41.99 1.78
CA GLY A 926 -30.59 -41.15 0.97
C GLY A 926 -31.37 -40.07 1.73
N ARG A 927 -31.31 -40.02 3.06
CA ARG A 927 -32.01 -38.99 3.85
C ARG A 927 -31.24 -37.67 3.88
N ALA A 928 -31.93 -36.57 3.57
CA ALA A 928 -31.37 -35.23 3.67
C ALA A 928 -31.07 -34.86 5.14
N VAL A 929 -30.00 -34.07 5.36
CA VAL A 929 -29.63 -33.59 6.70
C VAL A 929 -30.72 -32.62 7.19
N PRO A 930 -31.36 -32.86 8.35
CA PRO A 930 -32.40 -31.99 8.88
C PRO A 930 -31.83 -30.58 9.16
N MET A 931 -32.60 -29.55 8.80
CA MET A 931 -32.27 -28.17 9.11
C MET A 931 -33.01 -27.76 10.38
N HIS A 932 -32.29 -27.67 11.50
CA HIS A 932 -32.86 -27.09 12.71
C HIS A 932 -33.00 -25.56 12.53
N ARG A 933 -34.19 -25.03 12.84
CA ARG A 933 -34.53 -23.62 12.66
C ARG A 933 -35.16 -23.05 13.92
N VAL A 934 -34.81 -21.80 14.21
CA VAL A 934 -35.53 -20.93 15.13
C VAL A 934 -36.12 -19.83 14.28
N ALA A 935 -37.45 -19.72 14.24
CA ALA A 935 -38.18 -19.01 13.19
C ALA A 935 -37.65 -19.36 11.78
N ASN A 936 -37.07 -18.39 11.06
CA ASN A 936 -36.53 -18.57 9.70
C ASN A 936 -35.01 -18.80 9.65
N TRP A 937 -34.32 -18.81 10.79
CA TRP A 937 -32.87 -18.88 10.85
C TRP A 937 -32.38 -20.27 11.18
N ARG A 938 -31.37 -20.73 10.44
CA ARG A 938 -30.78 -22.05 10.65
C ARG A 938 -29.78 -22.04 11.80
N LEU A 939 -29.88 -23.02 12.69
CA LEU A 939 -28.90 -23.31 13.73
C LEU A 939 -28.38 -24.75 13.60
N PHE A 940 -27.24 -25.00 14.24
CA PHE A 940 -26.57 -26.29 14.24
C PHE A 940 -26.58 -26.81 15.67
N LEU A 941 -27.17 -27.98 15.87
CA LEU A 941 -27.21 -28.61 17.19
C LEU A 941 -25.80 -29.05 17.64
N HIS A 942 -25.60 -29.06 18.95
CA HIS A 942 -24.41 -29.63 19.57
C HIS A 942 -24.58 -31.15 19.68
N ALA A 943 -23.53 -31.87 19.27
CA ALA A 943 -23.49 -33.32 19.24
C ALA A 943 -22.03 -33.78 19.28
N PRO A 944 -21.74 -34.97 19.83
CA PRO A 944 -20.41 -35.57 19.74
C PRO A 944 -20.07 -35.87 18.28
N LEU A 945 -18.80 -36.20 17.99
CA LEU A 945 -18.38 -36.55 16.63
C LEU A 945 -19.22 -37.71 16.08
N ALA A 946 -19.67 -37.56 14.83
CA ALA A 946 -20.39 -38.65 14.17
C ALA A 946 -19.47 -39.86 13.97
N PRO A 947 -19.96 -41.11 14.08
CA PRO A 947 -19.14 -42.33 13.92
C PRO A 947 -18.41 -42.45 12.57
N ILE A 948 -18.88 -41.73 11.54
CA ILE A 948 -18.25 -41.68 10.21
C ILE A 948 -16.94 -40.86 10.19
N VAL A 949 -16.71 -40.03 11.21
CA VAL A 949 -15.51 -39.20 11.36
C VAL A 949 -14.43 -40.04 12.03
N LYS A 950 -13.24 -40.11 11.42
CA LYS A 950 -12.09 -40.83 11.98
C LYS A 950 -10.99 -39.85 12.38
N ARG A 951 -10.49 -39.94 13.60
CA ARG A 951 -9.22 -39.31 13.99
C ARG A 951 -8.07 -40.07 13.33
N LEU A 952 -7.06 -39.35 12.89
CA LEU A 952 -5.84 -39.89 12.29
C LEU A 952 -4.63 -39.42 13.11
N ASP A 953 -3.58 -40.22 13.11
CA ASP A 953 -2.31 -39.87 13.77
C ASP A 953 -1.51 -38.84 12.94
N ASP A 954 -1.60 -38.93 11.61
CA ASP A 954 -0.95 -38.00 10.67
C ASP A 954 -1.77 -37.83 9.37
N PHE A 955 -1.32 -36.95 8.47
CA PHE A 955 -1.89 -36.75 7.14
C PHE A 955 -1.59 -37.94 6.22
N LEU A 956 -2.39 -39.00 6.37
CA LEU A 956 -2.32 -40.22 5.57
C LEU A 956 -3.64 -40.42 4.79
N PRO A 957 -3.88 -39.66 3.70
CA PRO A 957 -5.10 -39.77 2.93
C PRO A 957 -5.14 -41.05 2.09
N ASP A 958 -6.27 -41.74 2.10
CA ASP A 958 -6.49 -43.00 1.38
C ASP A 958 -7.48 -42.86 0.20
N THR A 959 -8.30 -41.81 0.19
CA THR A 959 -9.25 -41.51 -0.90
C THR A 959 -9.45 -40.02 -1.09
N ALA A 960 -9.76 -39.63 -2.34
CA ALA A 960 -10.16 -38.27 -2.69
C ALA A 960 -11.66 -37.96 -2.43
N GLN A 961 -12.45 -38.95 -1.99
CA GLN A 961 -13.85 -38.78 -1.58
C GLN A 961 -14.00 -38.50 -0.07
N ALA A 962 -13.03 -37.81 0.52
CA ALA A 962 -13.06 -37.38 1.91
C ALA A 962 -12.38 -36.03 2.09
N SER A 963 -12.81 -35.27 3.10
CA SER A 963 -12.13 -34.09 3.58
C SER A 963 -11.16 -34.47 4.69
N TYR A 964 -9.92 -34.00 4.59
CA TYR A 964 -8.88 -34.16 5.60
C TYR A 964 -8.55 -32.81 6.19
N VAL A 965 -8.75 -32.68 7.49
CA VAL A 965 -8.62 -31.40 8.19
C VAL A 965 -7.85 -31.60 9.49
N ARG A 966 -6.96 -30.67 9.81
CA ARG A 966 -6.35 -30.58 11.13
C ARG A 966 -7.17 -29.63 11.98
N ALA A 967 -7.66 -30.12 13.12
CA ALA A 967 -8.56 -29.39 13.99
C ALA A 967 -7.92 -29.12 15.36
N ILE A 968 -8.28 -27.99 15.94
CA ILE A 968 -7.96 -27.63 17.32
C ILE A 968 -8.80 -28.52 18.23
N LEU A 969 -8.17 -29.17 19.21
CA LEU A 969 -8.84 -30.10 20.12
C LEU A 969 -9.58 -29.39 21.27
N PRO A 970 -10.54 -30.08 21.91
CA PRO A 970 -11.24 -29.56 23.09
C PRO A 970 -10.28 -29.16 24.22
N GLY A 971 -10.65 -28.12 24.98
CA GLY A 971 -9.87 -27.54 26.08
C GLY A 971 -8.97 -26.38 25.65
N ALA A 972 -8.63 -26.26 24.37
CA ALA A 972 -7.87 -25.12 23.85
C ALA A 972 -8.65 -23.81 24.00
N ARG A 973 -7.94 -22.71 24.29
CA ARG A 973 -8.51 -21.38 24.48
C ARG A 973 -7.94 -20.36 23.50
N ALA A 974 -8.82 -19.56 22.90
CA ALA A 974 -8.46 -18.42 22.07
C ALA A 974 -8.95 -17.10 22.70
N ARG A 975 -8.05 -16.13 22.85
CA ARG A 975 -8.37 -14.83 23.47
C ARG A 975 -8.56 -13.74 22.42
N PHE A 976 -9.65 -12.99 22.52
CA PHE A 976 -9.93 -11.83 21.66
C PHE A 976 -10.64 -10.71 22.43
N ALA A 977 -10.87 -9.59 21.75
CA ALA A 977 -11.65 -8.49 22.28
C ALA A 977 -12.77 -8.04 21.34
N ILE A 978 -13.84 -7.55 21.94
CA ILE A 978 -14.94 -6.87 21.27
C ILE A 978 -14.96 -5.42 21.76
N ARG A 979 -14.68 -4.45 20.88
CA ARG A 979 -14.84 -3.02 21.20
C ARG A 979 -16.24 -2.57 20.77
N PHE A 980 -16.87 -1.74 21.58
CA PHE A 980 -18.20 -1.23 21.31
C PHE A 980 -18.33 0.24 21.71
N TRP A 981 -19.21 0.97 21.03
CA TRP A 981 -19.48 2.38 21.34
C TRP A 981 -20.91 2.77 20.99
N ASN A 982 -21.44 3.74 21.72
CA ASN A 982 -22.77 4.29 21.50
C ASN A 982 -23.89 3.24 21.56
N LEU A 983 -23.77 2.25 22.45
CA LEU A 983 -24.81 1.25 22.66
C LEU A 983 -25.90 1.81 23.58
N GLU A 984 -27.15 1.50 23.26
CA GLU A 984 -28.26 1.63 24.21
C GLU A 984 -28.18 0.49 25.25
N GLU A 985 -28.84 0.67 26.40
CA GLU A 985 -28.80 -0.32 27.48
C GLU A 985 -29.27 -1.71 27.02
N LYS A 986 -30.41 -1.77 26.32
CA LYS A 986 -30.98 -3.03 25.79
C LYS A 986 -30.06 -3.69 24.76
N GLU A 987 -29.34 -2.89 23.97
CA GLU A 987 -28.37 -3.42 23.00
C GLU A 987 -27.17 -4.04 23.72
N LEU A 988 -26.68 -3.39 24.78
CA LEU A 988 -25.58 -3.91 25.58
C LEU A 988 -25.97 -5.20 26.34
N GLN A 989 -27.15 -5.23 26.96
CA GLN A 989 -27.70 -6.43 27.61
C GLN A 989 -27.80 -7.60 26.63
N ARG A 990 -28.38 -7.35 25.44
CA ARG A 990 -28.49 -8.39 24.40
C ARG A 990 -27.12 -8.83 23.88
N LEU A 991 -26.19 -7.90 23.64
CA LEU A 991 -24.84 -8.23 23.22
C LEU A 991 -24.12 -9.10 24.24
N ILE A 992 -24.16 -8.73 25.52
CA ILE A 992 -23.52 -9.50 26.60
C ILE A 992 -24.12 -10.90 26.68
N TRP A 993 -25.44 -11.03 26.59
CA TRP A 993 -26.09 -12.35 26.54
C TRP A 993 -25.63 -13.16 25.32
N CYS A 994 -25.65 -12.58 24.12
CA CYS A 994 -25.20 -13.25 22.90
C CYS A 994 -23.71 -13.64 22.94
N VAL A 995 -22.88 -12.94 23.71
CA VAL A 995 -21.47 -13.32 23.86
C VAL A 995 -21.34 -14.42 24.91
N ALA A 996 -21.71 -14.15 26.16
CA ALA A 996 -21.46 -15.05 27.27
C ALA A 996 -22.32 -16.33 27.24
N LEU A 997 -23.60 -16.19 26.86
CA LEU A 997 -24.66 -17.19 27.04
C LEU A 997 -24.77 -17.71 28.49
N GLU A 998 -25.81 -18.47 28.80
CA GLU A 998 -25.88 -19.23 30.06
C GLU A 998 -24.89 -20.42 30.06
N PRO A 999 -24.44 -20.90 31.25
CA PRO A 999 -23.37 -21.92 31.35
C PRO A 999 -23.59 -23.22 30.55
N GLN A 1000 -24.85 -23.64 30.39
CA GLN A 1000 -25.26 -24.85 29.66
C GLN A 1000 -25.41 -24.66 28.15
N LEU A 1001 -25.12 -23.46 27.63
CA LEU A 1001 -25.21 -23.14 26.21
C LEU A 1001 -23.82 -22.91 25.61
N ALA A 1002 -23.71 -23.06 24.28
CA ALA A 1002 -22.49 -22.76 23.56
C ALA A 1002 -22.78 -22.24 22.14
N HIS A 1003 -21.70 -21.80 21.48
CA HIS A 1003 -21.68 -21.34 20.11
C HIS A 1003 -21.21 -22.43 19.15
N LYS A 1004 -21.57 -22.30 17.86
CA LYS A 1004 -21.12 -23.22 16.80
C LYS A 1004 -20.34 -22.48 15.71
N LEU A 1005 -19.11 -22.90 15.44
CA LEU A 1005 -18.17 -22.24 14.53
C LEU A 1005 -17.45 -23.24 13.60
N GLY A 1006 -16.94 -22.77 12.46
CA GLY A 1006 -16.06 -23.57 11.59
C GLY A 1006 -16.77 -24.56 10.67
N LYS A 1007 -16.01 -25.47 10.06
CA LYS A 1007 -16.46 -26.46 9.07
C LYS A 1007 -17.01 -27.72 9.77
N HIS A 1008 -17.78 -28.54 9.06
CA HIS A 1008 -18.30 -29.83 9.53
C HIS A 1008 -19.19 -29.78 10.79
N ARG A 1009 -19.82 -28.62 11.06
CA ARG A 1009 -20.71 -28.41 12.22
C ARG A 1009 -21.80 -29.48 12.36
N HIS A 1010 -22.28 -30.01 11.23
CA HIS A 1010 -23.33 -31.05 11.18
C HIS A 1010 -22.92 -32.41 11.73
N ILE A 1011 -21.63 -32.73 11.80
CA ILE A 1011 -21.10 -34.04 12.22
C ILE A 1011 -20.30 -33.93 13.52
N GLY A 1012 -20.62 -32.92 14.34
CA GLY A 1012 -20.12 -32.77 15.71
C GLY A 1012 -19.02 -31.71 15.92
N PHE A 1013 -18.42 -31.16 14.86
CA PHE A 1013 -17.33 -30.19 14.98
C PHE A 1013 -17.77 -28.81 15.49
N GLY A 1014 -16.84 -28.10 16.14
CA GLY A 1014 -16.86 -26.65 16.29
C GLY A 1014 -17.81 -26.09 17.34
N SER A 1015 -18.08 -26.84 18.41
CA SER A 1015 -18.73 -26.29 19.60
C SER A 1015 -17.73 -25.46 20.41
N VAL A 1016 -18.08 -24.22 20.76
CA VAL A 1016 -17.20 -23.25 21.45
C VAL A 1016 -17.97 -22.51 22.54
N ARG A 1017 -17.43 -22.41 23.74
CA ARG A 1017 -17.98 -21.58 24.82
C ARG A 1017 -17.20 -20.27 24.90
N LEU A 1018 -17.88 -19.15 25.11
CA LEU A 1018 -17.25 -17.84 25.24
C LEU A 1018 -17.37 -17.35 26.68
N HIS A 1019 -16.24 -17.01 27.29
CA HIS A 1019 -16.16 -16.52 28.66
C HIS A 1019 -15.76 -15.05 28.64
N VAL A 1020 -16.61 -14.16 29.15
CA VAL A 1020 -16.27 -12.74 29.31
C VAL A 1020 -15.38 -12.61 30.56
N LEU A 1021 -14.19 -12.06 30.38
CA LEU A 1021 -13.19 -11.97 31.43
C LEU A 1021 -13.32 -10.68 32.27
N PRO A 1022 -12.76 -10.65 33.50
CA PRO A 1022 -12.83 -9.48 34.39
C PRO A 1022 -12.20 -8.20 33.85
N GLU A 1023 -11.31 -8.29 32.86
CA GLU A 1023 -10.72 -7.10 32.21
C GLU A 1023 -11.70 -6.38 31.26
N SER A 1024 -12.91 -6.91 31.11
CA SER A 1024 -13.99 -6.25 30.37
C SER A 1024 -14.48 -5.01 31.11
N SER A 1025 -14.64 -3.90 30.40
CA SER A 1025 -14.92 -2.60 31.02
C SER A 1025 -15.76 -1.66 30.14
N LEU A 1026 -16.47 -0.76 30.81
CA LEU A 1026 -17.10 0.43 30.24
C LEU A 1026 -16.17 1.63 30.39
N THR A 1027 -16.15 2.49 29.38
CA THR A 1027 -15.30 3.68 29.31
C THR A 1027 -16.12 4.94 29.60
N ARG A 1028 -15.83 5.62 30.71
CA ARG A 1028 -16.36 6.96 31.02
C ARG A 1028 -15.52 8.03 30.35
N LEU A 1029 -15.88 8.33 29.10
CA LEU A 1029 -15.10 9.22 28.23
C LEU A 1029 -14.91 10.64 28.82
N GLY A 1030 -15.93 11.18 29.49
CA GLY A 1030 -15.83 12.50 30.15
C GLY A 1030 -14.73 12.53 31.22
N GLU A 1031 -14.67 11.50 32.07
CA GLU A 1031 -13.66 11.37 33.12
C GLU A 1031 -12.27 11.13 32.53
N ARG A 1032 -12.16 10.28 31.49
CA ARG A 1032 -10.90 10.00 30.78
C ARG A 1032 -10.20 11.27 30.31
N TYR A 1033 -10.92 12.15 29.61
CA TYR A 1033 -10.33 13.37 29.07
C TYR A 1033 -10.24 14.52 30.08
N ALA A 1034 -10.92 14.39 31.23
CA ALA A 1034 -10.78 15.31 32.37
C ALA A 1034 -9.55 15.02 33.25
N GLY A 1035 -8.72 14.02 32.91
CA GLY A 1035 -7.50 13.68 33.64
C GLY A 1035 -7.71 12.74 34.84
N ALA A 1036 -8.86 12.06 34.92
CA ALA A 1036 -9.10 11.04 35.93
C ALA A 1036 -8.15 9.84 35.77
N ALA A 1037 -7.90 9.11 36.85
CA ALA A 1037 -7.09 7.90 36.83
C ALA A 1037 -7.77 6.78 36.03
N GLU A 1038 -6.99 5.85 35.45
CA GLU A 1038 -7.51 4.78 34.59
C GLU A 1038 -8.58 3.91 35.24
N GLN A 1039 -8.42 3.60 36.52
CA GLN A 1039 -9.39 2.82 37.30
C GLN A 1039 -10.72 3.56 37.53
N GLN A 1040 -10.73 4.89 37.41
CA GLN A 1040 -11.95 5.68 37.58
C GLN A 1040 -12.74 5.70 36.28
N TRP A 1041 -12.08 5.92 35.13
CA TRP A 1041 -12.79 6.00 33.86
C TRP A 1041 -12.95 4.65 33.14
N GLN A 1042 -12.26 3.58 33.54
CA GLN A 1042 -12.54 2.21 33.13
C GLN A 1042 -13.31 1.48 34.23
N GLN A 1043 -14.61 1.32 34.04
CA GLN A 1043 -15.50 0.66 34.99
C GLN A 1043 -15.64 -0.82 34.62
N PRO A 1044 -15.22 -1.77 35.48
CA PRO A 1044 -15.37 -3.20 35.21
C PRO A 1044 -16.84 -3.59 34.94
N ILE A 1045 -17.03 -4.59 34.08
CA ILE A 1045 -18.37 -5.14 33.78
C ILE A 1045 -18.62 -6.36 34.66
N THR A 1046 -19.62 -6.26 35.54
CA THR A 1046 -20.15 -7.40 36.31
C THR A 1046 -21.25 -8.09 35.51
N LEU A 1047 -21.01 -9.31 35.00
CA LEU A 1047 -21.93 -10.00 34.09
C LEU A 1047 -23.37 -10.16 34.60
N ALA A 1048 -23.53 -10.45 35.90
CA ALA A 1048 -24.85 -10.65 36.51
C ALA A 1048 -25.78 -9.43 36.36
N ASP A 1049 -25.20 -8.23 36.28
CA ASP A 1049 -25.96 -6.99 36.13
C ASP A 1049 -26.56 -6.85 34.72
N TRP A 1050 -25.96 -7.53 33.73
CA TRP A 1050 -26.28 -7.36 32.31
C TRP A 1050 -27.00 -8.55 31.66
N LEU A 1051 -26.94 -9.74 32.27
CA LEU A 1051 -27.66 -10.93 31.79
C LEU A 1051 -29.16 -10.81 32.10
N LYS A 1052 -29.91 -10.19 31.18
CA LYS A 1052 -31.36 -9.98 31.28
C LYS A 1052 -32.08 -10.73 30.13
N PRO A 1053 -32.60 -11.95 30.37
CA PRO A 1053 -33.30 -12.73 29.35
C PRO A 1053 -34.51 -12.02 28.71
N GLN A 1054 -35.09 -11.03 29.39
CA GLN A 1054 -36.28 -10.31 28.95
C GLN A 1054 -36.08 -9.52 27.65
N VAL A 1055 -34.83 -9.20 27.26
CA VAL A 1055 -34.53 -8.49 26.01
C VAL A 1055 -34.19 -9.42 24.83
N ILE A 1056 -34.27 -10.74 25.05
CA ILE A 1056 -33.89 -11.79 24.10
C ILE A 1056 -35.16 -12.36 23.44
N ALA A 1057 -35.32 -12.10 22.15
CA ALA A 1057 -36.33 -12.77 21.34
C ALA A 1057 -35.98 -14.26 21.17
N HIS A 1058 -37.00 -15.11 21.02
CA HIS A 1058 -36.84 -16.55 20.83
C HIS A 1058 -36.03 -17.26 21.93
N TYR A 1059 -36.04 -16.72 23.16
CA TYR A 1059 -35.18 -17.18 24.25
C TYR A 1059 -35.27 -18.69 24.54
N SER A 1060 -36.47 -19.24 24.68
CA SER A 1060 -36.69 -20.67 24.97
C SER A 1060 -36.20 -21.59 23.83
N GLU A 1061 -36.42 -21.18 22.59
CA GLU A 1061 -35.99 -21.90 21.39
C GLU A 1061 -34.47 -21.88 21.26
N LEU A 1062 -33.85 -20.72 21.54
CA LEU A 1062 -32.38 -20.58 21.59
C LEU A 1062 -31.75 -21.42 22.70
N GLN A 1063 -32.36 -21.46 23.90
CA GLN A 1063 -31.88 -22.33 24.99
C GLN A 1063 -31.88 -23.80 24.61
N THR A 1064 -32.84 -24.24 23.79
CA THR A 1064 -32.91 -25.61 23.30
C THR A 1064 -31.87 -25.86 22.21
N ALA A 1065 -31.78 -24.95 21.24
CA ALA A 1065 -30.90 -25.10 20.07
C ALA A 1065 -29.40 -25.03 20.39
N LEU A 1066 -29.03 -24.21 21.40
CA LEU A 1066 -27.64 -23.94 21.80
C LEU A 1066 -27.17 -24.83 22.97
N ASN A 1067 -28.01 -25.74 23.45
CA ASN A 1067 -27.72 -26.59 24.60
C ASN A 1067 -26.57 -27.57 24.30
N VAL A 1068 -25.62 -27.70 25.23
CA VAL A 1068 -24.48 -28.62 25.12
C VAL A 1068 -24.57 -29.88 25.98
N LYS A 1069 -25.73 -30.19 26.58
CA LYS A 1069 -25.91 -31.37 27.45
C LYS A 1069 -25.50 -32.70 26.79
N SER A 1070 -25.53 -32.76 25.45
CA SER A 1070 -25.15 -33.93 24.66
C SER A 1070 -23.64 -34.09 24.41
N LEU A 1071 -22.80 -33.11 24.78
CA LEU A 1071 -21.35 -33.10 24.54
C LEU A 1071 -20.55 -33.74 25.68
#